data_AF-A0A501XAN2-F1
#
_entry.id   AF-A0A501XAN2-F1
#
_cell.length_a   1.000
_cell.length_b   1.000
_cell.length_c   1.000
_cell.angle_alpha   90.00
_cell.angle_beta   90.00
_cell.angle_gamma   90.00
#
_symmetry.space_group_name_H-M   'P 1'
#
loop_
_entity.id
_entity.type
_entity.pdbx_description
1 polymer ?
#
loop_
_entity_poly.entity_id
_entity_poly.type
_entity_poly.pdbx_seq_one_letter_code
_entity_poly.pdbx_strand_id
1 'polypeptide(L)'
;MAKKINKGAAFVGGAAGAMIGALGLGLVLGFTALDNKTVEIRYDQEAAKEKLASEMKASDFAVVGSALTKYEVVKTQADDAEGTLDLYVKNLKTNQVEKHTLEGFKVDPEAVEVREKANQWNELFNTRKDLRTAYSQKVTMYRKLASKKDLTEQEQKAKKTLEDEINNYYRPEISKIEKEIKALNLDDVLLSKPGKKSESELKYVAQYIKNVKDEFDKDLAKKGYPDNIYALAVSDEDAQKILESVDNLIAKLEIINNDNLNNDSFVWKESLLYNAKLLKQDWEAGTRILNSWGLNSGTQFPLEAFNSTMTILNDKNIDIYAGQISNLKDVPLKWIKNYETAIENNFVPSLQIIKMNIRSILNNVYGSKLVEFVKSEKDSITVKELIGVDESVSLSEANPKQRINAFYNFYATKMWNAAGGEGDLTLTKTNIESNPEVENILEVTADNQIVKLYGVGLTQQELEKNDIGYGFIKGNDKYSGQKLYEQLVKMSTTFDYTPQELYDKGYDLVKQSKEKYITIANLLADEIAGKNRIWTTTIKYDEDGSGAGQPEELTITIRDEKGNVDFNNFVKWLNSEMFFFGREGSSVYTQDFMNLLNSNENLASYKQNLQKNGYGRFAEESKKDEAYNSINYQEYWYGALSSIKAYLQFKDVATPNLLPYFGKQLNNFDFTAYPFKVRAEQGAGAYSPSTGTFSYNPDPYYTIPKWSLSSLTTHETVMGHHGQIDYAKQYAADVDGIKLNLGMSFTSYQEGWALFSELLAVPFGLYGTPDLSSNDYMAIPKSFDLAKGITSFFTTTDESKITDEMVNQIKDLHNGIYWQLATSINSETNEKAHAKKAVKIANMLQYLGAINESQFRNLRLAIDTSINYPVQGKEDLPGGASLAQARQFMLDNSAMSIDQIVVETRRYNVYPAQALAYLSGREKFVDALNLAINAKQMTKKEFFESSTFKENGVEIPFGNVVELFDLLLRNGAIPTDTVIKLTEKAYDIK
;
A
#
# COMPACT_ATOMS: atom_id res chain seq x y z
N MET A 1 -35.38 18.74 -27.75
CA MET A 1 -34.22 19.25 -28.52
C MET A 1 -32.95 18.77 -27.86
N ALA A 2 -32.46 17.62 -28.32
CA ALA A 2 -31.16 17.06 -27.99
C ALA A 2 -30.32 17.11 -29.27
N LYS A 3 -29.11 17.68 -29.20
CA LYS A 3 -27.92 17.36 -30.01
C LYS A 3 -26.89 18.49 -29.94
N LYS A 4 -25.62 18.07 -29.91
CA LYS A 4 -24.38 18.79 -30.25
C LYS A 4 -23.86 19.81 -29.24
N ILE A 5 -22.97 19.35 -28.36
CA ILE A 5 -21.55 19.77 -28.40
C ILE A 5 -20.70 18.50 -28.27
N ASN A 6 -19.67 18.42 -29.08
CA ASN A 6 -18.92 17.24 -29.49
C ASN A 6 -17.44 17.44 -29.10
N LYS A 7 -16.77 16.33 -28.77
CA LYS A 7 -15.31 16.09 -28.89
C LYS A 7 -14.33 16.86 -27.99
N GLY A 8 -13.51 16.07 -27.29
CA GLY A 8 -12.09 16.38 -27.08
C GLY A 8 -11.59 16.30 -25.65
N ALA A 9 -11.40 15.10 -25.10
CA ALA A 9 -10.35 14.76 -24.14
C ALA A 9 -10.46 13.27 -23.77
N ALA A 10 -9.81 12.40 -24.54
CA ALA A 10 -9.55 11.03 -24.11
C ALA A 10 -8.46 11.11 -23.03
N PHE A 11 -8.84 10.82 -21.78
CA PHE A 11 -7.93 10.76 -20.65
C PHE A 11 -7.00 9.55 -20.84
N VAL A 12 -5.77 9.83 -21.30
CA VAL A 12 -4.64 8.90 -21.30
C VAL A 12 -3.76 9.28 -20.11
N GLY A 13 -4.15 8.84 -18.91
CA GLY A 13 -3.31 8.86 -17.71
C GLY A 13 -3.02 7.43 -17.31
N GLY A 14 -1.80 6.96 -17.56
CA GLY A 14 -1.35 5.62 -17.18
C GLY A 14 -1.21 5.51 -15.66
N ALA A 15 -1.57 4.35 -15.13
CA ALA A 15 -1.48 3.99 -13.72
C ALA A 15 -0.03 3.71 -13.28
N ALA A 16 0.81 4.75 -13.31
CA ALA A 16 2.10 4.83 -12.61
C ALA A 16 2.05 5.90 -11.51
N GLY A 17 0.87 6.08 -10.90
CA GLY A 17 0.57 7.21 -10.02
C GLY A 17 -0.32 6.82 -8.85
N ALA A 18 0.05 5.79 -8.08
CA ALA A 18 -0.61 5.46 -6.81
C ALA A 18 0.10 6.06 -5.57
N MET A 19 1.17 6.86 -5.75
CA MET A 19 1.76 7.69 -4.69
C MET A 19 1.58 9.21 -4.89
N ILE A 20 0.98 9.67 -5.99
CA ILE A 20 0.77 11.11 -6.24
C ILE A 20 -0.72 11.41 -6.29
N GLY A 21 -1.30 11.84 -5.17
CA GLY A 21 -2.67 12.36 -5.16
C GLY A 21 -3.47 12.18 -3.87
N ALA A 22 -2.86 12.38 -2.71
CA ALA A 22 -3.60 12.57 -1.46
C ALA A 22 -3.13 13.87 -0.81
N LEU A 23 -3.68 15.01 -1.26
CA LEU A 23 -3.88 16.25 -0.48
C LEU A 23 -4.38 17.40 -1.38
N GLY A 24 -5.52 17.99 -1.01
CA GLY A 24 -5.88 19.37 -1.36
C GLY A 24 -6.97 19.59 -2.41
N LEU A 25 -8.25 19.41 -2.06
CA LEU A 25 -9.26 20.49 -2.09
C LEU A 25 -10.60 20.00 -1.49
N GLY A 26 -10.91 20.49 -0.28
CA GLY A 26 -12.23 20.40 0.31
C GLY A 26 -13.01 21.70 0.14
N LEU A 27 -14.31 21.54 -0.15
CA LEU A 27 -15.43 22.51 -0.11
C LEU A 27 -15.61 23.50 -1.27
N VAL A 28 -16.73 23.37 -2.01
CA VAL A 28 -17.93 24.24 -1.91
C VAL A 28 -19.17 23.54 -2.52
N LEU A 29 -20.30 23.70 -1.82
CA LEU A 29 -21.66 23.15 -2.01
C LEU A 29 -22.39 23.58 -3.29
N GLY A 30 -23.36 22.75 -3.73
CA GLY A 30 -24.40 23.13 -4.70
C GLY A 30 -25.62 22.19 -4.70
N PHE A 31 -26.56 22.40 -3.78
CA PHE A 31 -27.96 21.94 -3.88
C PHE A 31 -28.71 22.73 -4.97
N THR A 32 -29.49 22.01 -5.80
CA THR A 32 -30.85 22.32 -6.36
C THR A 32 -31.13 21.35 -7.52
N ALA A 33 -32.32 20.83 -7.83
CA ALA A 33 -33.58 20.55 -7.15
C ALA A 33 -34.44 19.75 -8.17
N LEU A 34 -35.29 18.85 -7.67
CA LEU A 34 -36.53 18.31 -8.28
C LEU A 34 -36.45 17.48 -9.58
N ASP A 35 -36.82 16.19 -9.49
CA ASP A 35 -38.20 15.83 -9.88
C ASP A 35 -38.71 14.56 -9.18
N ASN A 36 -40.00 14.59 -8.87
CA ASN A 36 -40.76 13.64 -8.07
C ASN A 36 -40.97 12.29 -8.77
N LYS A 37 -40.94 11.18 -8.00
CA LYS A 37 -42.07 10.21 -7.98
C LYS A 37 -42.04 9.30 -6.75
N THR A 38 -43.18 9.36 -6.09
CA THR A 38 -43.62 8.81 -4.81
C THR A 38 -43.83 7.29 -4.84
N VAL A 39 -43.47 6.59 -3.75
CA VAL A 39 -44.32 5.55 -3.12
C VAL A 39 -44.14 5.68 -1.60
N GLU A 40 -45.17 6.18 -0.92
CA GLU A 40 -45.29 6.30 0.54
C GLU A 40 -45.52 4.91 1.19
N ILE A 41 -44.74 4.58 2.22
CA ILE A 41 -45.23 3.75 3.34
C ILE A 41 -45.13 4.64 4.58
N ARG A 42 -46.30 5.02 5.10
CA ARG A 42 -46.46 5.93 6.24
C ARG A 42 -46.05 5.27 7.55
N TYR A 43 -45.19 5.92 8.32
CA TYR A 43 -45.12 5.79 9.77
C TYR A 43 -45.47 7.16 10.36
N ASP A 44 -46.61 7.22 11.04
CA ASP A 44 -47.18 8.41 11.65
C ASP A 44 -46.47 8.72 12.99
N GLN A 45 -45.69 9.81 13.02
CA GLN A 45 -44.94 10.26 14.20
C GLN A 45 -45.79 11.06 15.21
N GLU A 46 -47.07 11.34 14.93
CA GLU A 46 -47.92 12.13 15.85
C GLU A 46 -48.67 11.24 16.87
N ALA A 47 -48.89 9.95 16.58
CA ALA A 47 -49.47 9.01 17.56
C ALA A 47 -48.47 8.53 18.64
N ALA A 48 -47.17 8.69 18.41
CA ALA A 48 -46.12 8.36 19.40
C ALA A 48 -45.85 9.51 20.39
N LYS A 49 -46.22 10.75 20.03
CA LYS A 49 -46.05 11.93 20.89
C LYS A 49 -47.13 12.05 21.97
N GLU A 50 -48.37 11.63 21.70
CA GLU A 50 -49.43 11.67 22.71
C GLU A 50 -49.29 10.61 23.82
N LYS A 51 -48.50 9.55 23.60
CA LYS A 51 -48.23 8.53 24.63
C LYS A 51 -46.99 8.84 25.49
N LEU A 52 -46.12 9.78 25.07
CA LEU A 52 -44.96 10.23 25.86
C LEU A 52 -45.26 11.46 26.73
N ALA A 53 -46.43 12.07 26.58
CA ALA A 53 -46.79 13.32 27.25
C ALA A 53 -47.62 13.15 28.55
N SER A 54 -47.89 11.92 29.00
CA SER A 54 -48.72 11.69 30.22
C SER A 54 -47.97 11.27 31.48
N GLU A 55 -46.65 11.09 31.45
CA GLU A 55 -45.88 10.78 32.67
C GLU A 55 -44.51 11.46 32.64
N MET A 56 -44.45 12.75 32.96
CA MET A 56 -43.28 13.37 33.60
C MET A 56 -43.69 14.75 34.14
N LYS A 57 -43.71 14.86 35.48
CA LYS A 57 -43.94 16.14 36.16
C LYS A 57 -42.65 16.94 36.20
N ALA A 58 -42.84 18.25 36.04
CA ALA A 58 -41.85 19.30 36.15
C ALA A 58 -41.05 19.24 37.47
N SER A 59 -39.77 18.91 37.34
CA SER A 59 -38.70 19.42 38.20
C SER A 59 -37.40 19.39 37.41
N ASP A 60 -37.36 20.15 36.32
CA ASP A 60 -36.11 20.44 35.62
C ASP A 60 -35.54 21.77 36.10
N PHE A 61 -34.22 21.73 36.26
CA PHE A 61 -33.23 22.80 36.40
C PHE A 61 -32.92 23.33 37.80
N ALA A 62 -31.82 22.80 38.37
CA ALA A 62 -30.58 23.58 38.53
C ALA A 62 -29.45 22.79 39.23
N VAL A 63 -28.33 22.66 38.51
CA VAL A 63 -26.97 23.04 38.97
C VAL A 63 -26.10 21.97 39.67
N VAL A 64 -25.04 21.59 38.93
CA VAL A 64 -23.70 21.12 39.37
C VAL A 64 -23.68 19.72 39.98
N GLY A 65 -22.87 18.77 39.53
CA GLY A 65 -21.68 18.83 38.72
C GLY A 65 -20.88 17.56 39.00
N SER A 66 -20.51 16.89 37.92
CA SER A 66 -19.42 15.94 37.79
C SER A 66 -18.44 15.83 38.96
N ALA A 67 -18.29 14.64 39.55
CA ALA A 67 -17.00 14.02 39.88
C ALA A 67 -17.18 12.64 40.53
N LEU A 68 -16.30 11.69 40.17
CA LEU A 68 -16.06 10.34 40.74
C LEU A 68 -17.02 9.26 40.21
N THR A 69 -16.74 8.52 39.14
CA THR A 69 -15.59 7.62 38.86
C THR A 69 -15.45 6.47 39.87
N LYS A 70 -15.75 5.26 39.38
CA LYS A 70 -15.35 3.92 39.86
C LYS A 70 -15.87 3.47 41.23
N TYR A 71 -16.90 2.62 41.21
CA TYR A 71 -16.86 1.20 41.65
C TYR A 71 -18.29 0.65 41.81
N GLU A 72 -18.89 0.02 40.78
CA GLU A 72 -20.03 -0.88 40.99
C GLU A 72 -20.08 -1.99 39.91
N VAL A 73 -19.34 -3.07 40.16
CA VAL A 73 -19.86 -4.42 39.95
C VAL A 73 -19.54 -5.19 41.23
N VAL A 74 -20.32 -4.97 42.28
CA VAL A 74 -20.79 -5.99 43.24
C VAL A 74 -21.95 -5.35 44.00
N LYS A 75 -23.19 -5.69 43.65
CA LYS A 75 -24.27 -5.84 44.64
C LYS A 75 -25.46 -6.59 44.07
N THR A 76 -25.37 -7.91 44.17
CA THR A 76 -26.52 -8.70 44.61
C THR A 76 -26.73 -8.39 46.10
N GLN A 77 -27.99 -8.27 46.51
CA GLN A 77 -28.46 -8.22 47.91
C GLN A 77 -28.17 -6.91 48.66
N ALA A 78 -29.10 -5.97 48.48
CA ALA A 78 -29.43 -4.96 49.47
C ALA A 78 -30.48 -5.55 50.40
N ASP A 79 -30.07 -5.95 51.60
CA ASP A 79 -30.86 -5.98 52.83
C ASP A 79 -29.83 -5.87 53.99
N ASP A 80 -30.13 -5.08 55.01
CA ASP A 80 -29.30 -4.72 56.18
C ASP A 80 -28.17 -3.68 56.00
N ALA A 81 -28.54 -2.40 56.01
CA ALA A 81 -27.59 -1.28 56.11
C ALA A 81 -28.00 -0.19 57.12
N GLU A 82 -28.52 -0.56 58.30
CA GLU A 82 -28.65 0.37 59.44
C GLU A 82 -27.74 0.02 60.63
N GLY A 83 -27.17 -1.18 60.69
CA GLY A 83 -26.30 -1.62 61.81
C GLY A 83 -24.80 -1.33 61.67
N THR A 84 -24.30 -0.99 60.48
CA THR A 84 -22.84 -0.96 60.20
C THR A 84 -22.22 0.44 60.32
N LEU A 85 -23.03 1.50 60.19
CA LEU A 85 -22.54 2.89 60.29
C LEU A 85 -22.15 3.26 61.73
N ASP A 86 -22.90 2.75 62.72
CA ASP A 86 -22.62 2.98 64.14
C ASP A 86 -21.38 2.22 64.64
N LEU A 87 -21.04 1.08 64.03
CA LEU A 87 -19.80 0.35 64.34
C LEU A 87 -18.55 1.06 63.77
N TYR A 88 -18.69 1.71 62.61
CA TYR A 88 -17.59 2.43 61.97
C TYR A 88 -17.25 3.75 62.70
N VAL A 89 -18.29 4.48 63.14
CA VAL A 89 -18.11 5.74 63.91
C VAL A 89 -17.59 5.47 65.32
N LYS A 90 -17.91 4.32 65.93
CA LYS A 90 -17.43 3.93 67.26
C LYS A 90 -15.96 3.43 67.24
N ASN A 91 -15.53 2.79 66.15
CA ASN A 91 -14.14 2.38 65.94
C ASN A 91 -13.18 3.55 65.64
N LEU A 92 -13.67 4.62 65.00
CA LEU A 92 -12.86 5.84 64.76
C LEU A 92 -12.59 6.66 66.03
N LYS A 93 -13.37 6.46 67.11
CA LYS A 93 -13.24 7.24 68.36
C LYS A 93 -12.38 6.58 69.45
N THR A 94 -11.95 5.32 69.29
CA THR A 94 -11.33 4.59 70.41
C THR A 94 -10.00 3.90 70.14
N ASN A 95 -9.46 3.88 68.92
CA ASN A 95 -8.15 3.28 68.68
C ASN A 95 -7.14 4.24 68.05
N GLN A 96 -5.99 4.31 68.70
CA GLN A 96 -4.76 4.98 68.29
C GLN A 96 -4.34 4.49 66.90
N VAL A 97 -4.73 5.22 65.86
CA VAL A 97 -4.02 5.21 64.59
C VAL A 97 -3.05 6.37 64.65
N GLU A 98 -1.77 6.06 64.48
CA GLU A 98 -0.70 7.05 64.44
C GLU A 98 -1.09 8.22 63.55
N LYS A 99 -0.95 9.43 64.10
CA LYS A 99 -0.95 10.68 63.34
C LYS A 99 0.16 10.61 62.31
N HIS A 100 -0.13 10.11 61.11
CA HIS A 100 0.50 10.67 59.92
C HIS A 100 -0.20 11.99 59.65
N THR A 101 0.49 13.09 59.93
CA THR A 101 0.03 14.43 59.63
C THR A 101 -0.34 14.53 58.15
N LEU A 102 -1.53 15.09 57.87
CA LEU A 102 -1.99 15.58 56.57
C LEU A 102 -1.15 16.77 56.04
N GLU A 103 0.13 16.87 56.43
CA GLU A 103 1.08 17.89 55.99
C GLU A 103 1.75 17.53 54.65
N GLY A 104 1.44 16.36 54.07
CA GLY A 104 2.07 15.85 52.85
C GLY A 104 1.33 16.14 51.53
N PHE A 105 0.04 16.46 51.53
CA PHE A 105 -0.69 16.83 50.31
C PHE A 105 -0.63 18.33 50.08
N LYS A 106 0.56 18.86 49.80
CA LYS A 106 0.65 20.16 49.13
C LYS A 106 0.19 19.95 47.70
N VAL A 107 -1.05 20.36 47.40
CA VAL A 107 -1.46 20.62 46.02
C VAL A 107 -0.53 21.70 45.52
N ASP A 108 0.31 21.37 44.54
CA ASP A 108 1.21 22.33 43.92
C ASP A 108 0.37 23.48 43.33
N PRO A 109 0.43 24.70 43.90
CA PRO A 109 -0.37 25.82 43.42
C PRO A 109 -0.07 26.15 41.95
N GLU A 110 1.17 25.88 41.51
CA GLU A 110 1.60 26.06 40.11
C GLU A 110 0.81 25.12 39.19
N ALA A 111 0.57 23.86 39.62
CA ALA A 111 -0.22 22.89 38.85
C ALA A 111 -1.71 23.27 38.74
N VAL A 112 -2.27 23.95 39.74
CA VAL A 112 -3.65 24.43 39.72
C VAL A 112 -3.81 25.59 38.74
N GLU A 113 -2.91 26.59 38.82
CA GLU A 113 -2.92 27.75 37.93
C GLU A 113 -2.76 27.34 36.45
N VAL A 114 -1.87 26.38 36.17
CA VAL A 114 -1.67 25.84 34.82
C VAL A 114 -2.94 25.18 34.30
N ARG A 115 -3.64 24.40 35.13
CA ARG A 115 -4.88 23.73 34.76
C ARG A 115 -6.00 24.73 34.48
N GLU A 116 -6.12 25.77 35.29
CA GLU A 116 -7.10 26.84 35.08
C GLU A 116 -6.85 27.57 33.75
N LYS A 117 -5.60 27.94 33.47
CA LYS A 117 -5.23 28.55 32.18
C LYS A 117 -5.48 27.61 31.00
N ALA A 118 -5.23 26.31 31.13
CA ALA A 118 -5.53 25.33 30.08
C ALA A 118 -7.05 25.19 29.83
N ASN A 119 -7.87 25.23 30.89
CA ASN A 119 -9.32 25.24 30.76
C ASN A 119 -9.81 26.53 30.09
N GLN A 120 -9.30 27.70 30.51
CA GLN A 120 -9.59 28.98 29.86
C GLN A 120 -9.18 28.95 28.38
N TRP A 121 -8.02 28.38 28.07
CA TRP A 121 -7.59 28.18 26.69
C TRP A 121 -8.60 27.33 25.91
N ASN A 122 -9.07 26.22 26.48
CA ASN A 122 -10.01 25.31 25.83
C ASN A 122 -11.35 26.00 25.53
N GLU A 123 -11.88 26.78 26.46
CA GLU A 123 -13.08 27.60 26.26
C GLU A 123 -12.89 28.58 25.11
N LEU A 124 -11.83 29.41 25.17
CA LEU A 124 -11.50 30.38 24.12
C LEU A 124 -11.27 29.70 22.76
N PHE A 125 -10.62 28.53 22.75
CA PHE A 125 -10.38 27.75 21.56
C PHE A 125 -11.68 27.29 20.90
N ASN A 126 -12.61 26.75 21.68
CA ASN A 126 -13.92 26.30 21.18
C ASN A 126 -14.75 27.50 20.69
N THR A 127 -14.79 28.60 21.45
CA THR A 127 -15.48 29.84 21.01
C THR A 127 -14.90 30.36 19.70
N ARG A 128 -13.57 30.39 19.55
CA ARG A 128 -12.91 30.79 18.30
C ARG A 128 -13.27 29.86 17.14
N LYS A 129 -13.32 28.55 17.38
CA LYS A 129 -13.69 27.54 16.38
C LYS A 129 -15.11 27.77 15.87
N ASP A 130 -16.07 28.02 16.76
CA ASP A 130 -17.46 28.30 16.40
C ASP A 130 -17.58 29.60 15.62
N LEU A 131 -16.90 30.66 16.06
CA LEU A 131 -16.86 31.95 15.35
C LEU A 131 -16.25 31.83 13.96
N ARG A 132 -15.15 31.07 13.79
CA ARG A 132 -14.53 30.84 12.47
C ARG A 132 -15.44 30.02 11.54
N THR A 133 -16.20 29.08 12.09
CA THR A 133 -17.18 28.27 11.33
C THR A 133 -18.30 29.16 10.81
N ALA A 134 -18.91 29.97 11.69
CA ALA A 134 -19.92 30.95 11.32
C ALA A 134 -19.38 31.97 10.31
N TYR A 135 -18.18 32.53 10.56
CA TYR A 135 -17.50 33.44 9.63
C TYR A 135 -17.37 32.84 8.22
N SER A 136 -16.92 31.59 8.11
CA SER A 136 -16.73 30.90 6.82
C SER A 136 -18.04 30.71 6.05
N GLN A 137 -19.13 30.38 6.76
CA GLN A 137 -20.46 30.29 6.17
C GLN A 137 -20.93 31.65 5.64
N LYS A 138 -20.74 32.72 6.42
CA LYS A 138 -21.11 34.09 6.03
C LYS A 138 -20.31 34.57 4.82
N VAL A 139 -19.00 34.35 4.79
CA VAL A 139 -18.14 34.66 3.63
C VAL A 139 -18.59 33.90 2.39
N THR A 140 -18.99 32.63 2.52
CA THR A 140 -19.49 31.83 1.39
C THR A 140 -20.79 32.40 0.83
N MET A 141 -21.74 32.75 1.69
CA MET A 141 -22.98 33.43 1.29
C MET A 141 -22.69 34.78 0.63
N TYR A 142 -21.78 35.58 1.20
CA TYR A 142 -21.36 36.86 0.64
C TYR A 142 -20.77 36.70 -0.76
N ARG A 143 -19.84 35.75 -0.96
CA ARG A 143 -19.23 35.46 -2.26
C ARG A 143 -20.26 35.05 -3.30
N LYS A 144 -21.24 34.21 -2.93
CA LYS A 144 -22.33 33.77 -3.81
C LYS A 144 -23.20 34.93 -4.30
N LEU A 145 -23.43 35.93 -3.45
CA LEU A 145 -24.13 37.16 -3.84
C LEU A 145 -23.22 38.09 -4.65
N ALA A 146 -21.96 38.24 -4.24
CA ALA A 146 -20.99 39.10 -4.92
C ALA A 146 -20.68 38.65 -6.35
N SER A 147 -20.83 37.36 -6.67
CA SER A 147 -20.62 36.81 -8.02
C SER A 147 -21.81 36.98 -8.97
N LYS A 148 -22.97 37.47 -8.51
CA LYS A 148 -24.13 37.73 -9.38
C LYS A 148 -23.92 39.00 -10.18
N LYS A 149 -24.23 38.95 -11.49
CA LYS A 149 -24.09 40.09 -12.42
C LYS A 149 -25.11 41.19 -12.14
N ASP A 150 -26.35 40.80 -11.83
CA ASP A 150 -27.43 41.69 -11.44
C ASP A 150 -28.03 41.19 -10.11
N LEU A 151 -28.11 42.08 -9.13
CA LEU A 151 -28.65 41.80 -7.79
C LEU A 151 -29.98 42.55 -7.62
N THR A 152 -31.00 41.85 -7.14
CA THR A 152 -32.25 42.50 -6.67
C THR A 152 -31.97 43.40 -5.47
N GLU A 153 -32.85 44.37 -5.18
CA GLU A 153 -32.69 45.25 -4.01
C GLU A 153 -32.56 44.48 -2.68
N GLN A 154 -33.33 43.39 -2.54
CA GLN A 154 -33.26 42.51 -1.37
C GLN A 154 -31.88 41.84 -1.26
N GLU A 155 -31.30 41.40 -2.37
CA GLU A 155 -29.98 40.77 -2.41
C GLU A 155 -28.85 41.79 -2.19
N GLN A 156 -28.98 43.02 -2.66
CA GLN A 156 -28.04 44.10 -2.36
C GLN A 156 -28.01 44.40 -0.86
N LYS A 157 -29.19 44.46 -0.23
CA LYS A 157 -29.31 44.64 1.22
C LYS A 157 -28.68 43.46 1.98
N ALA A 158 -29.00 42.23 1.60
CA ALA A 158 -28.43 41.03 2.21
C ALA A 158 -26.90 40.96 2.06
N LYS A 159 -26.36 41.31 0.89
CA LYS A 159 -24.91 41.38 0.64
C LYS A 159 -24.25 42.38 1.57
N LYS A 160 -24.81 43.59 1.72
CA LYS A 160 -24.28 44.62 2.62
C LYS A 160 -24.33 44.17 4.09
N THR A 161 -25.43 43.57 4.53
CA THR A 161 -25.55 43.01 5.89
C THR A 161 -24.48 41.95 6.17
N LEU A 162 -24.24 41.04 5.22
CA LEU A 162 -23.19 40.03 5.36
C LEU A 162 -21.79 40.68 5.43
N GLU A 163 -21.54 41.71 4.64
CA GLU A 163 -20.27 42.46 4.67
C GLU A 163 -20.03 43.14 6.01
N ASP A 164 -21.06 43.78 6.57
CA ASP A 164 -21.01 44.44 7.87
C ASP A 164 -20.80 43.41 9.00
N GLU A 165 -21.51 42.27 8.98
CA GLU A 165 -21.31 41.19 9.94
C GLU A 165 -19.87 40.63 9.89
N ILE A 166 -19.36 40.37 8.69
CA ILE A 166 -17.99 39.85 8.47
C ILE A 166 -16.94 40.83 9.01
N ASN A 167 -17.07 42.11 8.69
CA ASN A 167 -16.03 43.11 8.97
C ASN A 167 -16.10 43.69 10.39
N ASN A 168 -17.31 43.89 10.92
CA ASN A 168 -17.51 44.63 12.17
C ASN A 168 -17.75 43.71 13.37
N TYR A 169 -18.11 42.44 13.17
CA TYR A 169 -18.34 41.48 14.25
C TYR A 169 -17.35 40.32 14.21
N TYR A 170 -17.40 39.48 13.16
CA TYR A 170 -16.64 38.23 13.17
C TYR A 170 -15.12 38.44 13.15
N ARG A 171 -14.60 39.31 12.27
CA ARG A 171 -13.15 39.58 12.20
C ARG A 171 -12.59 40.16 13.51
N PRO A 172 -13.17 41.22 14.11
CA PRO A 172 -12.69 41.76 15.38
C PRO A 172 -12.75 40.76 16.54
N GLU A 173 -13.87 40.03 16.70
CA GLU A 173 -14.03 39.07 17.79
C GLU A 173 -13.05 37.89 17.69
N ILE A 174 -12.85 37.34 16.49
CA ILE A 174 -11.83 36.31 16.26
C ILE A 174 -10.44 36.85 16.63
N SER A 175 -10.10 38.07 16.21
CA SER A 175 -8.80 38.69 16.51
C SER A 175 -8.60 38.94 18.01
N LYS A 176 -9.67 39.33 18.72
CA LYS A 176 -9.65 39.52 20.18
C LYS A 176 -9.35 38.20 20.89
N ILE A 177 -10.09 37.14 20.58
CA ILE A 177 -9.89 35.82 21.20
C ILE A 177 -8.50 35.26 20.89
N GLU A 178 -7.97 35.47 19.68
CA GLU A 178 -6.61 35.05 19.33
C GLU A 178 -5.53 35.74 20.19
N LYS A 179 -5.73 37.02 20.54
CA LYS A 179 -4.84 37.73 21.47
C LYS A 179 -4.92 37.18 22.88
N GLU A 180 -6.13 36.87 23.35
CA GLU A 180 -6.35 36.27 24.67
C GLU A 180 -5.70 34.88 24.77
N ILE A 181 -5.89 34.03 23.76
CA ILE A 181 -5.22 32.72 23.67
C ILE A 181 -3.70 32.87 23.73
N LYS A 182 -3.14 33.81 22.97
CA LYS A 182 -1.69 34.04 22.94
C LYS A 182 -1.14 34.51 24.28
N ALA A 183 -1.92 35.27 25.05
CA ALA A 183 -1.50 35.79 26.34
C ALA A 183 -1.39 34.72 27.44
N LEU A 184 -2.02 33.54 27.27
CA LEU A 184 -1.98 32.46 28.26
C LEU A 184 -0.59 31.80 28.38
N ASN A 185 0.23 31.85 27.32
CA ASN A 185 1.62 31.39 27.26
C ASN A 185 1.91 30.09 28.03
N LEU A 186 1.39 28.96 27.54
CA LEU A 186 1.44 27.68 28.24
C LEU A 186 2.61 26.77 27.83
N ASP A 187 3.34 27.13 26.77
CA ASP A 187 4.34 26.27 26.11
C ASP A 187 5.43 25.79 27.09
N ASP A 188 6.05 26.72 27.82
CA ASP A 188 7.17 26.40 28.73
C ASP A 188 6.78 25.37 29.81
N VAL A 189 5.53 25.40 30.27
CA VAL A 189 5.04 24.60 31.40
C VAL A 189 4.41 23.28 30.94
N LEU A 190 3.66 23.30 29.84
CA LEU A 190 2.97 22.11 29.34
C LEU A 190 3.84 21.20 28.48
N LEU A 191 4.86 21.75 27.80
CA LEU A 191 5.68 20.98 26.88
C LEU A 191 6.88 20.34 27.60
N SER A 192 7.66 21.10 28.38
CA SER A 192 8.95 20.63 28.91
C SER A 192 8.85 19.79 30.20
N LYS A 193 7.92 20.11 31.10
CA LYS A 193 7.80 19.46 32.43
C LYS A 193 6.96 18.17 32.35
N PRO A 194 7.49 16.99 32.72
CA PRO A 194 6.72 15.74 32.72
C PRO A 194 5.58 15.78 33.74
N GLY A 195 4.46 15.15 33.43
CA GLY A 195 3.40 14.89 34.40
C GLY A 195 2.06 14.57 33.74
N LYS A 196 1.20 13.85 34.47
CA LYS A 196 -0.14 13.47 33.99
C LYS A 196 -0.98 14.72 33.70
N LYS A 197 -1.31 14.90 32.42
CA LYS A 197 -2.09 16.03 31.92
C LYS A 197 -3.61 15.76 32.01
N SER A 198 -4.38 16.81 32.25
CA SER A 198 -5.83 16.83 32.07
C SER A 198 -6.22 16.83 30.59
N GLU A 199 -7.49 16.60 30.28
CA GLU A 199 -8.01 16.60 28.90
C GLU A 199 -7.74 17.93 28.19
N SER A 200 -8.02 19.07 28.85
CA SER A 200 -7.73 20.41 28.30
C SER A 200 -6.24 20.61 28.00
N GLU A 201 -5.36 20.11 28.87
CA GLU A 201 -3.90 20.19 28.67
C GLU A 201 -3.45 19.29 27.51
N LEU A 202 -3.95 18.06 27.39
CA LEU A 202 -3.65 17.16 26.27
C LEU A 202 -4.12 17.77 24.94
N LYS A 203 -5.31 18.36 24.92
CA LYS A 203 -5.84 19.06 23.75
C LYS A 203 -4.98 20.26 23.36
N TYR A 204 -4.45 21.01 24.33
CA TYR A 204 -3.48 22.07 24.09
C TYR A 204 -2.22 21.54 23.39
N VAL A 205 -1.60 20.50 23.93
CA VAL A 205 -0.37 19.93 23.38
C VAL A 205 -0.60 19.36 21.96
N ALA A 206 -1.72 18.70 21.72
CA ALA A 206 -2.11 18.24 20.39
C ALA A 206 -2.27 19.40 19.39
N GLN A 207 -2.91 20.50 19.82
CA GLN A 207 -3.05 21.70 19.01
C GLN A 207 -1.71 22.42 18.78
N TYR A 208 -0.78 22.37 19.74
CA TYR A 208 0.58 22.87 19.58
C TYR A 208 1.31 22.11 18.47
N ILE A 209 1.32 20.77 18.49
CA ILE A 209 1.94 19.94 17.44
C ILE A 209 1.36 20.27 16.07
N LYS A 210 0.03 20.39 15.97
CA LYS A 210 -0.62 20.80 14.72
C LYS A 210 -0.13 22.18 14.26
N ASN A 211 -0.03 23.16 15.16
CA ASN A 211 0.44 24.50 14.80
C ASN A 211 1.90 24.48 14.33
N VAL A 212 2.76 23.70 14.99
CA VAL A 212 4.17 23.54 14.59
C VAL A 212 4.29 22.99 13.17
N LYS A 213 3.49 21.96 12.83
CA LYS A 213 3.42 21.44 11.46
C LYS A 213 2.89 22.49 10.46
N ASP A 214 1.77 23.14 10.77
CA ASP A 214 1.20 24.19 9.93
C ASP A 214 2.19 25.37 9.71
N GLU A 215 3.03 25.68 10.70
CA GLU A 215 4.07 26.70 10.61
C GLU A 215 5.23 26.27 9.71
N PHE A 216 5.68 25.02 9.83
CA PHE A 216 6.68 24.43 8.95
C PHE A 216 6.23 24.47 7.48
N ASP A 217 5.01 24.03 7.20
CA ASP A 217 4.44 24.03 5.85
C ASP A 217 4.35 25.45 5.28
N LYS A 218 3.92 26.43 6.09
CA LYS A 218 3.87 27.85 5.68
C LYS A 218 5.25 28.45 5.46
N ASP A 219 6.24 28.08 6.26
CA ASP A 219 7.61 28.56 6.09
C ASP A 219 8.23 28.04 4.79
N LEU A 220 8.08 26.74 4.52
CA LEU A 220 8.49 26.14 3.26
C LEU A 220 7.78 26.77 2.07
N ALA A 221 6.46 26.95 2.14
CA ALA A 221 5.69 27.63 1.09
C ALA A 221 6.21 29.06 0.81
N LYS A 222 6.55 29.83 1.85
CA LYS A 222 7.15 31.17 1.70
C LYS A 222 8.52 31.14 1.05
N LYS A 223 9.31 30.09 1.31
CA LYS A 223 10.62 29.86 0.69
C LYS A 223 10.54 29.32 -0.75
N GLY A 224 9.32 29.13 -1.27
CA GLY A 224 9.09 28.62 -2.63
C GLY A 224 8.94 27.11 -2.72
N TYR A 225 8.72 26.44 -1.57
CA TYR A 225 8.57 24.99 -1.46
C TYR A 225 7.19 24.60 -0.85
N PRO A 226 6.03 24.97 -1.44
CA PRO A 226 4.71 24.60 -0.90
C PRO A 226 4.50 23.09 -0.75
N ASP A 227 3.50 22.74 0.08
CA ASP A 227 3.04 21.37 0.29
C ASP A 227 2.81 20.66 -1.06
N ASN A 228 3.33 19.44 -1.17
CA ASN A 228 3.25 18.55 -2.34
C ASN A 228 4.29 18.79 -3.46
N ILE A 229 5.38 19.50 -3.18
CA ILE A 229 6.54 19.46 -4.06
C ILE A 229 7.24 18.11 -3.90
N TYR A 230 6.98 17.23 -4.87
CA TYR A 230 8.04 16.42 -5.46
C TYR A 230 9.09 17.42 -5.91
N ALA A 231 10.13 17.65 -5.10
CA ALA A 231 11.22 18.53 -5.46
C ALA A 231 12.04 17.75 -6.47
N LEU A 232 11.51 17.69 -7.70
CA LEU A 232 11.99 16.82 -8.76
C LEU A 232 13.51 16.94 -8.85
N ALA A 233 14.05 18.16 -8.72
CA ALA A 233 15.48 18.42 -8.56
C ALA A 233 15.77 19.46 -7.47
N VAL A 234 16.71 19.16 -6.56
CA VAL A 234 17.16 20.05 -5.48
C VAL A 234 18.64 20.39 -5.63
N SER A 235 18.93 21.69 -5.69
CA SER A 235 20.29 22.22 -5.68
C SER A 235 20.85 22.33 -4.25
N ASP A 236 22.15 22.59 -4.10
CA ASP A 236 22.73 22.79 -2.77
C ASP A 236 22.11 23.95 -1.98
N GLU A 237 21.82 25.06 -2.67
CA GLU A 237 21.18 26.23 -2.07
C GLU A 237 19.74 25.93 -1.64
N ASP A 238 19.00 25.17 -2.46
CA ASP A 238 17.63 24.76 -2.13
C ASP A 238 17.60 23.93 -0.85
N ALA A 239 18.51 22.96 -0.74
CA ALA A 239 18.56 22.09 0.44
C ALA A 239 18.90 22.84 1.72
N GLN A 240 19.85 23.77 1.70
CA GLN A 240 20.19 24.58 2.88
C GLN A 240 18.95 25.30 3.43
N LYS A 241 18.16 25.94 2.56
CA LYS A 241 16.92 26.64 2.95
C LYS A 241 15.90 25.71 3.57
N ILE A 242 15.81 24.47 3.08
CA ILE A 242 14.85 23.47 3.56
C ILE A 242 15.32 22.89 4.88
N LEU A 243 16.62 22.59 5.02
CA LEU A 243 17.23 22.08 6.24
C LEU A 243 17.09 23.06 7.41
N GLU A 244 17.16 24.38 7.18
CA GLU A 244 16.85 25.39 8.21
C GLU A 244 15.42 25.26 8.76
N SER A 245 14.44 25.03 7.88
CA SER A 245 13.04 24.82 8.28
C SER A 245 12.87 23.50 9.02
N VAL A 246 13.59 22.46 8.59
CA VAL A 246 13.62 21.13 9.24
C VAL A 246 14.22 21.23 10.64
N ASP A 247 15.32 21.96 10.83
CA ASP A 247 15.95 22.16 12.15
C ASP A 247 15.01 22.89 13.12
N ASN A 248 14.30 23.92 12.64
CA ASN A 248 13.30 24.62 13.45
C ASN A 248 12.12 23.70 13.83
N LEU A 249 11.66 22.85 12.90
CA LEU A 249 10.64 21.84 13.19
C LEU A 249 11.11 20.87 14.28
N ILE A 250 12.31 20.32 14.15
CA ILE A 250 12.91 19.40 15.13
C ILE A 250 12.98 20.07 16.51
N ALA A 251 13.55 21.28 16.59
CA ALA A 251 13.69 22.00 17.85
C ALA A 251 12.36 22.22 18.58
N LYS A 252 11.29 22.57 17.84
CA LYS A 252 9.95 22.77 18.41
C LYS A 252 9.26 21.48 18.84
N LEU A 253 9.57 20.34 18.22
CA LEU A 253 9.00 19.05 18.61
C LEU A 253 9.77 18.44 19.80
N GLU A 254 11.08 18.65 19.89
CA GLU A 254 11.92 18.05 20.93
C GLU A 254 11.70 18.64 22.33
N ILE A 255 11.18 19.87 22.44
CA ILE A 255 10.80 20.43 23.75
C ILE A 255 9.60 19.72 24.39
N ILE A 256 8.84 18.93 23.61
CA ILE A 256 7.63 18.25 24.09
C ILE A 256 8.03 16.95 24.79
N ASN A 257 7.71 16.85 26.07
CA ASN A 257 7.91 15.62 26.84
C ASN A 257 6.87 14.56 26.46
N ASN A 258 7.31 13.31 26.23
CA ASN A 258 6.44 12.21 25.79
C ASN A 258 5.42 11.75 26.84
N ASP A 259 5.67 12.03 28.12
CA ASP A 259 4.72 11.78 29.22
C ASP A 259 3.49 12.70 29.15
N ASN A 260 3.60 13.81 28.41
CA ASN A 260 2.56 14.82 28.28
C ASN A 260 1.64 14.57 27.07
N LEU A 261 1.80 13.43 26.40
CA LEU A 261 1.10 13.08 25.16
C LEU A 261 0.16 11.89 25.38
N ASN A 262 -1.01 11.94 24.74
CA ASN A 262 -1.82 10.75 24.51
C ASN A 262 -1.25 9.94 23.32
N ASN A 263 -1.83 8.79 23.01
CA ASN A 263 -1.31 7.91 21.95
C ASN A 263 -1.25 8.60 20.58
N ASP A 264 -2.27 9.36 20.19
CA ASP A 264 -2.31 10.02 18.87
C ASP A 264 -1.33 11.17 18.75
N SER A 265 -1.35 12.10 19.71
CA SER A 265 -0.42 13.23 19.74
C SER A 265 1.04 12.78 19.87
N PHE A 266 1.28 11.64 20.54
CA PHE A 266 2.58 10.97 20.54
C PHE A 266 3.01 10.51 19.15
N VAL A 267 2.15 9.76 18.45
CA VAL A 267 2.41 9.29 17.08
C VAL A 267 2.66 10.45 16.14
N TRP A 268 1.88 11.53 16.28
CA TRP A 268 2.04 12.73 15.48
C TRP A 268 3.40 13.36 15.66
N LYS A 269 3.83 13.57 16.91
CA LYS A 269 5.16 14.10 17.24
C LYS A 269 6.26 13.20 16.70
N GLU A 270 6.24 11.92 17.06
CA GLU A 270 7.32 10.97 16.74
C GLU A 270 7.46 10.75 15.22
N SER A 271 6.34 10.69 14.49
CA SER A 271 6.38 10.57 13.02
C SER A 271 6.94 11.83 12.34
N LEU A 272 6.53 13.02 12.80
CA LEU A 272 7.07 14.30 12.32
C LEU A 272 8.58 14.38 12.57
N LEU A 273 9.02 14.03 13.79
CA LEU A 273 10.41 14.05 14.19
C LEU A 273 11.25 13.05 13.41
N TYR A 274 10.75 11.82 13.23
CA TYR A 274 11.43 10.77 12.46
C TYR A 274 11.67 11.21 11.02
N ASN A 275 10.62 11.66 10.31
CA ASN A 275 10.77 12.12 8.93
C ASN A 275 11.72 13.32 8.82
N ALA A 276 11.63 14.28 9.74
CA ALA A 276 12.53 15.44 9.75
C ALA A 276 14.00 15.03 9.91
N LYS A 277 14.30 14.09 10.82
CA LYS A 277 15.66 13.54 10.99
C LYS A 277 16.12 12.76 9.77
N LEU A 278 15.23 11.96 9.18
CA LEU A 278 15.53 11.17 7.99
C LEU A 278 15.85 12.04 6.77
N LEU A 279 15.15 13.18 6.59
CA LEU A 279 15.46 14.16 5.54
C LEU A 279 16.88 14.75 5.66
N LYS A 280 17.38 14.96 6.89
CA LYS A 280 18.76 15.44 7.11
C LYS A 280 19.78 14.39 6.70
N GLN A 281 19.55 13.14 7.11
CA GLN A 281 20.42 12.00 6.78
C GLN A 281 20.44 11.75 5.26
N ASP A 282 19.28 11.83 4.62
CA ASP A 282 19.13 11.68 3.18
C ASP A 282 19.98 12.70 2.40
N TRP A 283 19.96 13.96 2.84
CA TRP A 283 20.84 14.99 2.32
C TRP A 283 22.33 14.65 2.49
N GLU A 284 22.75 14.23 3.70
CA GLU A 284 24.14 13.91 4.02
C GLU A 284 24.69 12.72 3.20
N ALA A 285 23.82 11.76 2.86
CA ALA A 285 24.17 10.61 2.02
C ALA A 285 24.29 10.94 0.51
N GLY A 286 23.93 12.16 0.10
CA GLY A 286 24.04 12.61 -1.29
C GLY A 286 22.97 12.04 -2.23
N THR A 287 21.87 11.51 -1.70
CA THR A 287 20.81 10.86 -2.49
C THR A 287 20.23 11.78 -3.57
N ARG A 288 20.10 13.08 -3.30
CA ARG A 288 19.61 14.11 -4.24
C ARG A 288 20.32 14.17 -5.59
N ILE A 289 21.53 13.61 -5.69
CA ILE A 289 22.33 13.62 -6.93
C ILE A 289 21.66 12.71 -7.97
N LEU A 290 21.10 11.58 -7.52
CA LEU A 290 20.46 10.58 -8.37
C LEU A 290 18.93 10.48 -8.13
N ASN A 291 18.41 10.99 -7.00
CA ASN A 291 16.98 10.97 -6.63
C ASN A 291 16.18 12.17 -7.11
N SER A 292 14.85 11.96 -7.22
CA SER A 292 13.89 13.03 -6.93
C SER A 292 13.83 13.27 -5.42
N TRP A 293 14.05 14.50 -4.97
CA TRP A 293 14.03 14.83 -3.55
C TRP A 293 12.64 15.34 -3.13
N GLY A 294 12.27 15.25 -1.85
CA GLY A 294 10.94 15.65 -1.39
C GLY A 294 10.88 15.89 0.12
N LEU A 295 9.70 16.25 0.62
CA LEU A 295 9.47 16.44 2.07
C LEU A 295 9.02 15.16 2.78
N ASN A 296 8.58 14.14 2.06
CA ASN A 296 8.35 12.81 2.58
C ASN A 296 9.54 11.92 2.22
N SER A 297 10.34 11.55 3.21
CA SER A 297 11.53 10.71 3.01
C SER A 297 11.19 9.25 2.70
N GLY A 298 10.00 8.77 3.04
CA GLY A 298 9.59 7.38 2.86
C GLY A 298 9.40 6.91 1.42
N THR A 299 9.51 7.82 0.43
CA THR A 299 9.23 7.54 -1.00
C THR A 299 10.30 8.09 -1.94
N GLN A 300 11.49 8.41 -1.44
CA GLN A 300 12.55 9.03 -2.24
C GLN A 300 13.57 8.00 -2.68
N PHE A 301 13.62 7.77 -3.98
CA PHE A 301 14.49 6.78 -4.61
C PHE A 301 15.13 7.35 -5.88
N PRO A 302 16.17 6.68 -6.43
CA PRO A 302 16.84 7.16 -7.62
C PRO A 302 15.87 7.30 -8.78
N LEU A 303 16.10 8.23 -9.70
CA LEU A 303 15.30 8.30 -10.92
C LEU A 303 15.45 6.98 -11.69
N GLU A 304 14.34 6.30 -11.88
CA GLU A 304 14.33 4.91 -12.31
C GLU A 304 13.20 4.60 -13.32
N ALA A 305 13.37 3.48 -14.01
CA ALA A 305 12.56 3.05 -15.14
C ALA A 305 11.23 2.37 -14.75
N PHE A 306 11.16 1.73 -13.59
CA PHE A 306 10.09 0.83 -13.15
C PHE A 306 8.88 1.61 -12.62
N ASN A 307 9.06 2.56 -11.70
CA ASN A 307 8.00 3.43 -11.18
C ASN A 307 7.82 4.72 -12.00
N SER A 308 8.38 4.74 -13.22
CA SER A 308 8.26 5.84 -14.20
C SER A 308 8.82 7.19 -13.73
N THR A 309 9.57 7.23 -12.63
CA THR A 309 10.15 8.47 -12.09
C THR A 309 11.14 9.11 -13.06
N MET A 310 11.88 8.30 -13.82
CA MET A 310 12.76 8.75 -14.91
C MET A 310 12.01 9.45 -16.06
N THR A 311 10.71 9.17 -16.23
CA THR A 311 9.91 9.66 -17.38
C THR A 311 8.82 10.64 -16.98
N ILE A 312 8.87 11.11 -15.73
CA ILE A 312 7.91 12.06 -15.16
C ILE A 312 7.84 13.37 -15.95
N LEU A 313 8.96 13.78 -16.56
CA LEU A 313 9.03 14.91 -17.48
C LEU A 313 8.69 14.45 -18.91
N ASN A 314 7.48 14.77 -19.38
CA ASN A 314 7.04 14.48 -20.74
C ASN A 314 6.00 15.50 -21.23
N ASP A 315 5.71 15.48 -22.54
CA ASP A 315 4.80 16.41 -23.21
C ASP A 315 3.38 16.45 -22.62
N LYS A 316 2.92 15.40 -21.93
CA LYS A 316 1.56 15.33 -21.35
C LYS A 316 1.47 16.01 -19.99
N ASN A 317 2.56 15.99 -19.23
CA ASN A 317 2.55 16.47 -17.85
C ASN A 317 3.26 17.82 -17.71
N ILE A 318 3.93 18.31 -18.76
CA ILE A 318 4.70 19.56 -18.75
C ILE A 318 3.86 20.77 -18.30
N ASP A 319 2.61 20.87 -18.77
CA ASP A 319 1.68 21.95 -18.43
C ASP A 319 1.03 21.77 -17.05
N ILE A 320 0.73 20.51 -16.67
CA ILE A 320 0.16 20.15 -15.36
C ILE A 320 1.13 20.56 -14.25
N TYR A 321 2.38 20.18 -14.43
CA TYR A 321 3.43 20.52 -13.50
C TYR A 321 3.66 22.05 -13.55
N ALA A 322 3.79 22.67 -14.74
CA ALA A 322 4.11 24.10 -14.86
C ALA A 322 3.08 25.04 -14.19
N GLY A 323 1.82 24.60 -14.04
CA GLY A 323 0.78 25.31 -13.28
C GLY A 323 0.83 25.12 -11.76
N GLN A 324 1.57 24.13 -11.25
CA GLN A 324 1.62 23.75 -9.83
C GLN A 324 2.96 24.11 -9.16
N ILE A 325 4.08 24.14 -9.90
CA ILE A 325 5.41 24.51 -9.38
C ILE A 325 5.95 25.67 -10.20
N SER A 326 6.11 26.84 -9.58
CA SER A 326 6.49 28.09 -10.25
C SER A 326 7.84 28.07 -10.99
N ASN A 327 8.69 27.05 -10.75
CA ASN A 327 10.06 26.94 -11.28
C ASN A 327 10.33 25.66 -12.11
N LEU A 328 9.31 24.95 -12.60
CA LEU A 328 9.52 23.69 -13.35
C LEU A 328 10.32 23.79 -14.63
N LYS A 329 10.30 24.96 -15.27
CA LYS A 329 11.16 25.26 -16.42
C LYS A 329 12.63 24.94 -16.13
N ASP A 330 13.07 25.01 -14.88
CA ASP A 330 14.47 24.83 -14.49
C ASP A 330 14.78 23.41 -13.97
N VAL A 331 13.78 22.54 -13.78
CA VAL A 331 13.99 21.16 -13.28
C VAL A 331 14.94 20.36 -14.18
N PRO A 332 14.76 20.30 -15.52
CA PRO A 332 15.71 19.59 -16.38
C PRO A 332 17.15 20.11 -16.23
N LEU A 333 17.31 21.43 -16.05
CA LEU A 333 18.63 22.06 -15.89
C LEU A 333 19.27 21.71 -14.55
N LYS A 334 18.47 21.68 -13.47
CA LYS A 334 18.94 21.23 -12.15
C LYS A 334 19.35 19.76 -12.17
N TRP A 335 18.62 18.90 -12.87
CA TRP A 335 19.03 17.51 -13.05
C TRP A 335 20.31 17.36 -13.85
N ILE A 336 20.44 18.06 -14.98
CA ILE A 336 21.71 18.09 -15.73
C ILE A 336 22.86 18.43 -14.77
N LYS A 337 22.73 19.49 -13.97
CA LYS A 337 23.76 19.88 -12.98
C LYS A 337 24.04 18.82 -11.91
N ASN A 338 23.01 18.16 -11.39
CA ASN A 338 23.18 17.07 -10.43
C ASN A 338 23.93 15.88 -11.06
N TYR A 339 23.58 15.49 -12.28
CA TYR A 339 24.28 14.41 -12.98
C TYR A 339 25.69 14.80 -13.46
N GLU A 340 25.94 16.06 -13.80
CA GLU A 340 27.30 16.58 -14.01
C GLU A 340 28.13 16.41 -12.73
N THR A 341 27.57 16.78 -11.58
CA THR A 341 28.20 16.55 -10.27
C THR A 341 28.45 15.04 -10.06
N ALA A 342 27.51 14.17 -10.44
CA ALA A 342 27.67 12.72 -10.35
C ALA A 342 28.88 12.23 -11.18
N ILE A 343 29.01 12.68 -12.44
CA ILE A 343 30.13 12.34 -13.32
C ILE A 343 31.46 12.85 -12.76
N GLU A 344 31.52 14.11 -12.32
CA GLU A 344 32.72 14.72 -11.72
C GLU A 344 33.23 13.95 -10.50
N ASN A 345 32.32 13.34 -9.74
CA ASN A 345 32.63 12.59 -8.53
C ASN A 345 32.72 11.07 -8.77
N ASN A 346 32.71 10.60 -10.03
CA ASN A 346 32.72 9.17 -10.37
C ASN A 346 31.57 8.39 -9.69
N PHE A 347 30.44 9.05 -9.49
CA PHE A 347 29.24 8.55 -8.81
C PHE A 347 28.16 8.19 -9.84
N VAL A 348 28.52 7.29 -10.76
CA VAL A 348 27.72 6.95 -11.95
C VAL A 348 27.16 5.52 -11.82
N PRO A 349 25.84 5.30 -12.03
CA PRO A 349 25.24 3.96 -12.07
C PRO A 349 25.82 3.06 -13.17
N SER A 350 25.59 1.75 -13.06
CA SER A 350 26.06 0.77 -14.04
C SER A 350 25.40 0.92 -15.42
N LEU A 351 26.08 0.42 -16.46
CA LEU A 351 25.58 0.45 -17.83
C LEU A 351 24.19 -0.18 -17.96
N GLN A 352 23.92 -1.27 -17.23
CA GLN A 352 22.63 -1.95 -17.17
C GLN A 352 21.51 -1.01 -16.70
N ILE A 353 21.73 -0.28 -15.60
CA ILE A 353 20.78 0.70 -15.07
C ILE A 353 20.55 1.83 -16.08
N ILE A 354 21.61 2.34 -16.70
CA ILE A 354 21.50 3.39 -17.74
C ILE A 354 20.67 2.90 -18.93
N LYS A 355 20.92 1.69 -19.45
CA LYS A 355 20.15 1.10 -20.56
C LYS A 355 18.67 0.95 -20.24
N MET A 356 18.33 0.42 -19.06
CA MET A 356 16.95 0.27 -18.61
C MET A 356 16.22 1.62 -18.51
N ASN A 357 16.91 2.64 -17.98
CA ASN A 357 16.38 4.02 -17.92
C ASN A 357 16.18 4.61 -19.31
N ILE A 358 17.14 4.46 -20.24
CA ILE A 358 17.01 4.96 -21.62
C ILE A 358 15.88 4.25 -22.35
N ARG A 359 15.74 2.92 -22.24
CA ARG A 359 14.61 2.18 -22.80
C ARG A 359 13.27 2.77 -22.35
N SER A 360 13.13 3.03 -21.04
CA SER A 360 11.91 3.63 -20.48
C SER A 360 11.64 5.04 -21.05
N ILE A 361 12.68 5.89 -21.14
CA ILE A 361 12.59 7.23 -21.75
C ILE A 361 12.10 7.13 -23.20
N LEU A 362 12.71 6.24 -24.00
CA LEU A 362 12.36 6.05 -25.40
C LEU A 362 10.89 5.63 -25.57
N ASN A 363 10.45 4.65 -24.80
CA ASN A 363 9.09 4.13 -24.88
C ASN A 363 8.05 5.17 -24.44
N ASN A 364 8.28 5.81 -23.28
CA ASN A 364 7.27 6.63 -22.62
C ASN A 364 7.25 8.09 -23.09
N VAL A 365 8.39 8.62 -23.56
CA VAL A 365 8.52 10.03 -23.99
C VAL A 365 8.57 10.15 -25.52
N TYR A 366 9.25 9.22 -26.20
CA TYR A 366 9.53 9.31 -27.64
C TYR A 366 8.81 8.25 -28.50
N GLY A 367 7.78 7.58 -27.95
CA GLY A 367 7.04 6.51 -28.63
C GLY A 367 6.55 6.84 -30.04
N SER A 368 6.04 8.05 -30.28
CA SER A 368 5.61 8.46 -31.63
C SER A 368 6.77 8.51 -32.63
N LYS A 369 7.95 8.97 -32.20
CA LYS A 369 9.15 9.02 -33.04
C LYS A 369 9.71 7.63 -33.31
N LEU A 370 9.56 6.71 -32.35
CA LEU A 370 9.90 5.30 -32.56
C LEU A 370 9.02 4.70 -33.67
N VAL A 371 7.71 4.98 -33.67
CA VAL A 371 6.81 4.53 -34.75
C VAL A 371 7.23 5.13 -36.10
N GLU A 372 7.61 6.40 -36.15
CA GLU A 372 8.15 7.03 -37.37
C GLU A 372 9.43 6.33 -37.86
N PHE A 373 10.36 6.02 -36.96
CA PHE A 373 11.57 5.27 -37.28
C PHE A 373 11.26 3.87 -37.81
N VAL A 374 10.37 3.12 -37.15
CA VAL A 374 9.94 1.78 -37.60
C VAL A 374 9.41 1.82 -39.03
N LYS A 375 8.61 2.84 -39.37
CA LYS A 375 8.03 3.05 -40.71
C LYS A 375 9.00 3.59 -41.76
N SER A 376 10.17 4.08 -41.34
CA SER A 376 11.17 4.62 -42.26
C SER A 376 12.00 3.53 -42.94
N GLU A 377 12.67 3.87 -44.04
CA GLU A 377 13.61 2.99 -44.74
C GLU A 377 14.97 2.85 -44.01
N LYS A 378 15.18 3.54 -42.88
CA LYS A 378 16.43 3.44 -42.13
C LYS A 378 16.50 2.12 -41.34
N ASP A 379 17.65 1.46 -41.39
CA ASP A 379 17.93 0.26 -40.57
C ASP A 379 18.38 0.59 -39.15
N SER A 380 18.92 1.80 -38.97
CA SER A 380 19.40 2.29 -37.67
C SER A 380 19.15 3.79 -37.48
N ILE A 381 19.14 4.22 -36.22
CA ILE A 381 19.05 5.63 -35.81
C ILE A 381 19.79 5.85 -34.49
N THR A 382 20.56 6.93 -34.36
CA THR A 382 21.15 7.27 -33.05
C THR A 382 20.07 7.78 -32.10
N VAL A 383 20.18 7.49 -30.79
CA VAL A 383 19.24 8.02 -29.79
C VAL A 383 19.29 9.54 -29.74
N LYS A 384 20.48 10.14 -29.94
CA LYS A 384 20.66 11.59 -30.10
C LYS A 384 19.81 12.15 -31.25
N GLU A 385 19.88 11.52 -32.43
CA GLU A 385 19.08 11.91 -33.60
C GLU A 385 17.58 11.74 -33.35
N LEU A 386 17.17 10.63 -32.73
CA LEU A 386 15.77 10.37 -32.40
C LEU A 386 15.21 11.45 -31.45
N ILE A 387 15.95 11.82 -30.39
CA ILE A 387 15.54 12.88 -29.45
C ILE A 387 15.42 14.22 -30.19
N GLY A 388 16.38 14.54 -31.06
CA GLY A 388 16.37 15.73 -31.91
C GLY A 388 16.54 17.03 -31.11
N VAL A 389 17.70 17.19 -30.47
CA VAL A 389 18.07 18.44 -29.77
C VAL A 389 18.59 19.47 -30.76
N ASP A 390 18.08 20.70 -30.70
CA ASP A 390 18.62 21.85 -31.41
C ASP A 390 19.73 22.49 -30.57
N GLU A 391 20.97 22.16 -30.89
CA GLU A 391 22.16 22.67 -30.20
C GLU A 391 22.41 24.17 -30.45
N SER A 392 21.68 24.81 -31.37
CA SER A 392 21.80 26.25 -31.62
C SER A 392 21.05 27.12 -30.59
N VAL A 393 20.15 26.52 -29.80
CA VAL A 393 19.37 27.22 -28.77
C VAL A 393 20.05 27.09 -27.42
N SER A 394 20.39 28.22 -26.80
CA SER A 394 20.91 28.24 -25.43
C SER A 394 19.88 27.69 -24.44
N LEU A 395 20.31 26.85 -23.48
CA LEU A 395 19.43 26.28 -22.44
C LEU A 395 18.73 27.36 -21.60
N SER A 396 19.31 28.55 -21.46
CA SER A 396 18.68 29.68 -20.76
C SER A 396 17.46 30.23 -21.51
N GLU A 397 17.46 30.14 -22.84
CA GLU A 397 16.42 30.67 -23.74
C GLU A 397 15.47 29.56 -24.23
N ALA A 398 15.87 28.30 -24.05
CA ALA A 398 15.10 27.12 -24.43
C ALA A 398 13.72 27.08 -23.74
N ASN A 399 12.70 26.71 -24.51
CA ASN A 399 11.38 26.42 -23.97
C ASN A 399 11.39 25.12 -23.14
N PRO A 400 10.36 24.84 -22.33
CA PRO A 400 10.33 23.65 -21.47
C PRO A 400 10.59 22.32 -22.19
N LYS A 401 10.03 22.12 -23.39
CA LYS A 401 10.23 20.90 -24.19
C LYS A 401 11.67 20.76 -24.68
N GLN A 402 12.28 21.85 -25.12
CA GLN A 402 13.70 21.87 -25.51
C GLN A 402 14.61 21.52 -24.33
N ARG A 403 14.30 22.00 -23.11
CA ARG A 403 15.06 21.66 -21.90
C ARG A 403 14.91 20.18 -21.49
N ILE A 404 13.71 19.61 -21.62
CA ILE A 404 13.48 18.17 -21.41
C ILE A 404 14.29 17.34 -22.40
N ASN A 405 14.24 17.69 -23.69
CA ASN A 405 15.03 17.01 -24.72
C ASN A 405 16.53 17.14 -24.42
N ALA A 406 17.00 18.29 -23.94
CA ALA A 406 18.39 18.47 -23.55
C ALA A 406 18.79 17.55 -22.39
N PHE A 407 17.95 17.39 -21.37
CA PHE A 407 18.22 16.46 -20.25
C PHE A 407 18.27 15.00 -20.72
N TYR A 408 17.28 14.52 -21.48
CA TYR A 408 17.30 13.14 -21.95
C TYR A 408 18.42 12.88 -22.95
N ASN A 409 18.80 13.86 -23.77
CA ASN A 409 19.99 13.76 -24.61
C ASN A 409 21.27 13.73 -23.78
N PHE A 410 21.39 14.55 -22.75
CA PHE A 410 22.51 14.48 -21.80
C PHE A 410 22.61 13.08 -21.18
N TYR A 411 21.49 12.53 -20.73
CA TYR A 411 21.46 11.19 -20.15
C TYR A 411 21.87 10.11 -21.17
N ALA A 412 21.30 10.14 -22.38
CA ALA A 412 21.60 9.18 -23.44
C ALA A 412 23.01 9.32 -24.07
N THR A 413 23.76 10.37 -23.72
CA THR A 413 25.11 10.61 -24.27
C THR A 413 26.16 10.69 -23.16
N LYS A 414 26.09 11.68 -22.27
CA LYS A 414 27.09 11.91 -21.22
C LYS A 414 27.03 10.86 -20.14
N MET A 415 25.84 10.55 -19.61
CA MET A 415 25.69 9.48 -18.60
C MET A 415 25.99 8.10 -19.20
N TRP A 416 25.51 7.83 -20.41
CA TRP A 416 25.88 6.63 -21.19
C TRP A 416 27.39 6.40 -21.26
N ASN A 417 28.15 7.39 -21.75
CA ASN A 417 29.60 7.28 -21.88
C ASN A 417 30.29 7.17 -20.51
N ALA A 418 29.82 7.91 -19.50
CA ALA A 418 30.38 7.85 -18.15
C ALA A 418 30.16 6.48 -17.48
N ALA A 419 29.09 5.77 -17.83
CA ALA A 419 28.82 4.41 -17.36
C ALA A 419 29.60 3.31 -18.13
N GLY A 420 30.44 3.70 -19.09
CA GLY A 420 31.25 2.79 -19.91
C GLY A 420 30.62 2.40 -21.25
N GLY A 421 29.58 3.13 -21.69
CA GLY A 421 29.07 3.00 -23.05
C GLY A 421 30.06 3.54 -24.10
N GLU A 422 30.06 2.94 -25.29
CA GLU A 422 30.95 3.35 -26.38
C GLU A 422 30.17 4.11 -27.48
N GLY A 423 30.74 5.23 -27.94
CA GLY A 423 30.20 6.00 -29.06
C GLY A 423 28.79 6.54 -28.85
N ASP A 424 28.11 6.85 -29.95
CA ASP A 424 26.72 7.28 -29.94
C ASP A 424 25.79 6.05 -29.85
N LEU A 425 24.97 6.01 -28.80
CA LEU A 425 23.97 4.96 -28.60
C LEU A 425 23.02 4.89 -29.81
N THR A 426 22.92 3.71 -30.41
CA THR A 426 22.22 3.50 -31.68
C THR A 426 21.16 2.42 -31.54
N LEU A 427 19.97 2.66 -32.11
CA LEU A 427 18.89 1.69 -32.22
C LEU A 427 18.91 1.02 -33.60
N THR A 428 18.67 -0.29 -33.65
CA THR A 428 18.63 -1.08 -34.88
C THR A 428 17.34 -1.92 -34.96
N LYS A 429 16.89 -2.23 -36.19
CA LYS A 429 15.74 -3.13 -36.42
C LYS A 429 16.11 -4.61 -36.37
N THR A 430 17.40 -4.93 -36.47
CA THR A 430 17.96 -6.27 -36.40
C THR A 430 18.85 -6.41 -35.17
N ASN A 431 18.84 -7.60 -34.57
CA ASN A 431 19.70 -7.91 -33.44
C ASN A 431 21.15 -8.04 -33.93
N ILE A 432 22.10 -7.59 -33.12
CA ILE A 432 23.52 -7.62 -33.47
C ILE A 432 24.06 -9.03 -33.21
N GLU A 433 24.37 -9.79 -34.28
CA GLU A 433 24.76 -11.20 -34.17
C GLU A 433 25.98 -11.45 -33.29
N SER A 434 26.95 -10.55 -33.27
CA SER A 434 28.19 -10.72 -32.49
C SER A 434 28.01 -10.55 -30.98
N ASN A 435 26.93 -9.88 -30.54
CA ASN A 435 26.61 -9.68 -29.14
C ASN A 435 25.10 -9.43 -29.00
N PRO A 436 24.28 -10.48 -29.12
CA PRO A 436 22.84 -10.32 -29.22
C PRO A 436 22.23 -9.85 -27.89
N GLU A 437 21.29 -8.91 -27.98
CA GLU A 437 20.43 -8.59 -26.86
C GLU A 437 19.39 -9.70 -26.70
N VAL A 438 19.28 -10.23 -25.48
CA VAL A 438 18.42 -11.38 -25.16
C VAL A 438 17.22 -10.97 -24.30
N GLU A 439 17.27 -9.80 -23.65
CA GLU A 439 16.23 -9.34 -22.73
C GLU A 439 16.07 -7.81 -22.78
N ASN A 440 14.97 -7.30 -22.22
CA ASN A 440 14.68 -5.88 -22.08
C ASN A 440 14.67 -5.15 -23.43
N ILE A 441 14.30 -5.87 -24.49
CA ILE A 441 14.24 -5.36 -25.86
C ILE A 441 13.13 -4.29 -25.93
N LEU A 442 13.34 -3.25 -26.74
CA LEU A 442 12.37 -2.19 -26.94
C LEU A 442 11.33 -2.67 -27.96
N GLU A 443 10.05 -2.68 -27.58
CA GLU A 443 8.96 -3.11 -28.46
C GLU A 443 8.10 -1.92 -28.88
N VAL A 444 7.85 -1.81 -30.20
CA VAL A 444 7.09 -0.70 -30.79
C VAL A 444 5.94 -1.25 -31.59
N THR A 445 4.71 -0.86 -31.24
CA THR A 445 3.53 -1.23 -32.01
C THR A 445 3.32 -0.25 -33.16
N ALA A 446 3.48 -0.70 -34.40
CA ALA A 446 3.20 0.05 -35.62
C ALA A 446 2.27 -0.76 -36.53
N ASP A 447 1.19 -0.14 -37.01
CA ASP A 447 0.21 -0.78 -37.91
C ASP A 447 -0.33 -2.14 -37.39
N ASN A 448 -0.61 -2.20 -36.08
CA ASN A 448 -1.04 -3.39 -35.33
C ASN A 448 -0.03 -4.54 -35.29
N GLN A 449 1.23 -4.32 -35.66
CA GLN A 449 2.33 -5.26 -35.52
C GLN A 449 3.33 -4.77 -34.47
N ILE A 450 3.90 -5.71 -33.72
CA ILE A 450 4.97 -5.43 -32.75
C ILE A 450 6.31 -5.58 -33.47
N VAL A 451 7.11 -4.51 -33.49
CA VAL A 451 8.47 -4.49 -34.03
C VAL A 451 9.46 -4.34 -32.88
N LYS A 452 10.45 -5.24 -32.82
CA LYS A 452 11.54 -5.21 -31.84
C LYS A 452 12.66 -4.30 -32.32
N LEU A 453 13.11 -3.40 -31.46
CA LEU A 453 14.26 -2.52 -31.66
C LEU A 453 15.36 -2.87 -30.64
N TYR A 454 16.59 -2.94 -31.12
CA TYR A 454 17.78 -3.33 -30.36
C TYR A 454 18.70 -2.13 -30.13
N GLY A 455 19.58 -2.21 -29.13
CA GLY A 455 20.58 -1.20 -28.76
C GLY A 455 20.49 -0.76 -27.29
N VAL A 456 19.34 -0.97 -26.66
CA VAL A 456 19.06 -0.65 -25.25
C VAL A 456 18.63 -1.87 -24.43
N GLY A 457 18.63 -3.05 -25.05
CA GLY A 457 18.42 -4.33 -24.38
C GLY A 457 19.67 -4.80 -23.65
N LEU A 458 19.51 -5.91 -22.92
CA LEU A 458 20.56 -6.55 -22.16
C LEU A 458 21.06 -7.78 -22.92
N THR A 459 22.37 -7.89 -23.04
CA THR A 459 23.09 -9.05 -23.60
C THR A 459 23.35 -10.10 -22.50
N GLN A 460 23.66 -11.34 -22.90
CA GLN A 460 23.97 -12.39 -21.92
C GLN A 460 25.14 -12.01 -21.01
N GLN A 461 26.20 -11.40 -21.58
CA GLN A 461 27.35 -10.92 -20.81
C GLN A 461 26.95 -9.86 -19.77
N GLU A 462 26.00 -8.99 -20.10
CA GLU A 462 25.51 -7.97 -19.16
C GLU A 462 24.65 -8.56 -18.05
N LEU A 463 23.92 -9.65 -18.32
CA LEU A 463 23.13 -10.39 -17.32
C LEU A 463 24.00 -11.17 -16.33
N GLU A 464 25.20 -11.57 -16.75
CA GLU A 464 26.19 -12.33 -15.96
C GLU A 464 27.21 -11.44 -15.23
N LYS A 465 27.14 -10.11 -15.42
CA LYS A 465 28.06 -9.18 -14.80
C LYS A 465 27.71 -8.95 -13.32
N ASN A 466 28.71 -9.10 -12.46
CA ASN A 466 28.61 -8.80 -11.01
C ASN A 466 28.80 -7.31 -10.71
N ASP A 467 28.51 -6.93 -9.47
CA ASP A 467 28.79 -5.60 -8.90
C ASP A 467 28.10 -4.46 -9.68
N ILE A 468 26.87 -4.71 -10.15
CA ILE A 468 26.11 -3.78 -11.01
C ILE A 468 25.13 -2.87 -10.26
N GLY A 469 24.88 -3.13 -8.97
CA GLY A 469 23.90 -2.39 -8.17
C GLY A 469 24.44 -1.11 -7.54
N TYR A 470 23.57 -0.36 -6.86
CA TYR A 470 23.88 1.00 -6.38
C TYR A 470 24.99 1.07 -5.33
N GLY A 471 25.15 0.06 -4.47
CA GLY A 471 26.22 -0.02 -3.47
C GLY A 471 27.63 -0.17 -4.06
N PHE A 472 27.73 -0.53 -5.35
CA PHE A 472 28.99 -0.68 -6.07
C PHE A 472 29.38 0.56 -6.87
N ILE A 473 28.57 1.62 -6.83
CA ILE A 473 28.94 2.93 -7.38
C ILE A 473 30.17 3.43 -6.62
N LYS A 474 31.24 3.72 -7.36
CA LYS A 474 32.56 4.05 -6.80
C LYS A 474 32.52 5.32 -5.94
N GLY A 475 32.24 6.47 -6.57
CA GLY A 475 32.20 7.74 -5.87
C GLY A 475 33.54 8.19 -5.27
N ASN A 476 33.48 8.91 -4.14
CA ASN A 476 34.57 9.44 -3.32
C ASN A 476 34.18 9.50 -1.82
N ASP A 477 34.98 10.16 -0.97
CA ASP A 477 34.72 10.26 0.48
C ASP A 477 33.37 10.91 0.82
N LYS A 478 32.91 11.84 -0.02
CA LYS A 478 31.64 12.56 0.17
C LYS A 478 30.45 11.73 -0.30
N TYR A 479 30.55 11.14 -1.50
CA TYR A 479 29.47 10.36 -2.12
C TYR A 479 29.98 8.96 -2.43
N SER A 480 29.37 7.91 -1.89
CA SER A 480 29.75 6.53 -2.22
C SER A 480 28.51 5.67 -2.37
N GLY A 481 28.56 4.64 -3.22
CA GLY A 481 27.43 3.76 -3.43
C GLY A 481 26.94 3.11 -2.14
N GLN A 482 27.85 2.71 -1.27
CA GLN A 482 27.53 2.09 0.01
C GLN A 482 26.72 3.02 0.93
N LYS A 483 27.16 4.26 1.12
CA LYS A 483 26.42 5.27 1.90
C LYS A 483 25.03 5.54 1.31
N LEU A 484 24.93 5.62 -0.02
CA LEU A 484 23.65 5.79 -0.71
C LEU A 484 22.73 4.61 -0.41
N TYR A 485 23.21 3.38 -0.59
CA TYR A 485 22.38 2.19 -0.40
C TYR A 485 21.98 2.00 1.07
N GLU A 486 22.89 2.20 2.02
CA GLU A 486 22.57 2.16 3.47
C GLU A 486 21.47 3.17 3.83
N GLN A 487 21.55 4.38 3.29
CA GLN A 487 20.51 5.39 3.49
C GLN A 487 19.16 4.95 2.88
N LEU A 488 19.17 4.37 1.68
CA LEU A 488 17.96 3.84 1.04
C LEU A 488 17.37 2.65 1.84
N VAL A 489 18.20 1.82 2.46
CA VAL A 489 17.76 0.76 3.39
C VAL A 489 17.06 1.37 4.60
N LYS A 490 17.65 2.38 5.25
CA LYS A 490 17.04 3.07 6.40
C LYS A 490 15.71 3.73 6.04
N MET A 491 15.62 4.35 4.87
CA MET A 491 14.38 4.97 4.37
C MET A 491 13.30 3.94 4.05
N SER A 492 13.69 2.82 3.42
CA SER A 492 12.76 1.78 2.99
C SER A 492 12.23 0.95 4.16
N THR A 493 13.09 0.62 5.12
CA THR A 493 12.74 -0.25 6.26
C THR A 493 12.20 0.51 7.47
N THR A 494 12.50 1.82 7.54
CA THR A 494 12.25 2.70 8.68
C THR A 494 12.83 2.21 10.01
N PHE A 495 13.91 1.42 9.95
CA PHE A 495 14.65 0.87 11.09
C PHE A 495 16.15 0.85 10.80
N ASP A 496 16.98 0.72 11.83
CA ASP A 496 18.45 0.70 11.73
C ASP A 496 19.00 -0.67 11.36
N TYR A 497 18.45 -1.28 10.29
CA TYR A 497 19.00 -2.52 9.74
C TYR A 497 20.23 -2.25 8.89
N THR A 498 21.24 -3.09 9.04
CA THR A 498 22.35 -3.17 8.09
C THR A 498 21.95 -4.02 6.87
N PRO A 499 22.53 -3.76 5.67
CA PRO A 499 22.36 -4.64 4.51
C PRO A 499 22.71 -6.12 4.80
N GLN A 500 23.74 -6.36 5.63
CA GLN A 500 24.17 -7.71 5.98
C GLN A 500 23.11 -8.45 6.81
N GLU A 501 22.52 -7.80 7.82
CA GLU A 501 21.47 -8.41 8.64
C GLU A 501 20.24 -8.79 7.81
N LEU A 502 19.86 -7.95 6.85
CA LEU A 502 18.74 -8.23 5.95
C LEU A 502 19.07 -9.37 4.98
N TYR A 503 20.30 -9.42 4.47
CA TYR A 503 20.76 -10.51 3.63
C TYR A 503 20.68 -11.86 4.37
N ASP A 504 21.32 -11.96 5.54
CA ASP A 504 21.38 -13.21 6.32
C ASP A 504 19.98 -13.68 6.69
N LYS A 505 19.12 -12.74 7.14
CA LYS A 505 17.74 -13.02 7.46
C LYS A 505 16.92 -13.51 6.27
N GLY A 506 17.03 -12.82 5.13
CA GLY A 506 16.36 -13.21 3.89
C GLY A 506 16.77 -14.60 3.46
N TYR A 507 18.08 -14.89 3.48
CA TYR A 507 18.63 -16.19 3.09
C TYR A 507 18.09 -17.31 3.97
N ASP A 508 18.14 -17.15 5.29
CA ASP A 508 17.67 -18.17 6.24
C ASP A 508 16.17 -18.45 6.09
N LEU A 509 15.36 -17.40 5.93
CA LEU A 509 13.91 -17.54 5.71
C LEU A 509 13.60 -18.25 4.38
N VAL A 510 14.37 -17.98 3.34
CA VAL A 510 14.24 -18.66 2.04
C VAL A 510 14.47 -20.17 2.20
N LYS A 511 15.50 -20.58 2.94
CA LYS A 511 15.80 -21.99 3.18
C LYS A 511 14.74 -22.68 4.04
N GLN A 512 14.27 -22.03 5.10
CA GLN A 512 13.22 -22.58 5.98
C GLN A 512 11.88 -22.76 5.25
N SER A 513 11.50 -21.81 4.40
CA SER A 513 10.23 -21.89 3.66
C SER A 513 10.18 -23.07 2.70
N LYS A 514 11.31 -23.44 2.08
CA LYS A 514 11.42 -24.59 1.17
C LYS A 514 11.02 -25.92 1.83
N GLU A 515 11.28 -26.09 3.13
CA GLU A 515 10.86 -27.27 3.89
C GLU A 515 9.32 -27.38 4.00
N LYS A 516 8.63 -26.24 4.10
CA LYS A 516 7.16 -26.21 4.11
C LYS A 516 6.56 -26.64 2.77
N TYR A 517 7.16 -26.26 1.64
CA TYR A 517 6.75 -26.76 0.32
C TYR A 517 6.81 -28.28 0.25
N ILE A 518 7.93 -28.87 0.68
CA ILE A 518 8.13 -30.33 0.68
C ILE A 518 7.09 -31.02 1.57
N THR A 519 6.76 -30.42 2.71
CA THR A 519 5.73 -30.95 3.62
C THR A 519 4.35 -30.93 2.97
N ILE A 520 3.95 -29.81 2.36
CA ILE A 520 2.65 -29.70 1.67
C ILE A 520 2.60 -30.60 0.42
N ALA A 521 3.70 -30.72 -0.32
CA ALA A 521 3.80 -31.64 -1.46
C ALA A 521 3.52 -33.08 -1.05
N ASN A 522 4.03 -33.52 0.09
CA ASN A 522 3.74 -34.85 0.65
C ASN A 522 2.27 -35.02 1.02
N LEU A 523 1.64 -34.02 1.64
CA LEU A 523 0.21 -34.06 1.96
C LEU A 523 -0.67 -34.08 0.70
N LEU A 524 -0.31 -33.28 -0.31
CA LEU A 524 -0.97 -33.30 -1.62
C LEU A 524 -0.81 -34.66 -2.30
N ALA A 525 0.39 -35.25 -2.25
CA ALA A 525 0.64 -36.57 -2.83
C ALA A 525 -0.20 -37.66 -2.16
N ASP A 526 -0.45 -37.58 -0.85
CA ASP A 526 -1.32 -38.52 -0.14
C ASP A 526 -2.77 -38.43 -0.60
N GLU A 527 -3.26 -37.23 -0.91
CA GLU A 527 -4.59 -37.05 -1.49
C GLU A 527 -4.61 -37.46 -2.98
N ILE A 528 -3.65 -37.03 -3.79
CA ILE A 528 -3.65 -37.22 -5.25
C ILE A 528 -3.25 -38.65 -5.63
N ALA A 529 -2.07 -39.11 -5.21
CA ALA A 529 -1.56 -40.42 -5.58
C ALA A 529 -1.99 -41.54 -4.61
N GLY A 530 -2.49 -41.17 -3.44
CA GLY A 530 -2.81 -42.07 -2.34
C GLY A 530 -1.68 -42.14 -1.31
N LYS A 531 -2.06 -42.48 -0.08
CA LYS A 531 -1.16 -42.46 1.09
C LYS A 531 0.11 -43.29 0.85
N ASN A 532 1.27 -42.66 1.06
CA ASN A 532 2.61 -43.27 0.90
C ASN A 532 2.87 -43.89 -0.49
N ARG A 533 2.21 -43.40 -1.54
CA ARG A 533 2.44 -43.85 -2.92
C ARG A 533 3.30 -42.88 -3.72
N ILE A 534 3.97 -43.44 -4.72
CA ILE A 534 4.67 -42.66 -5.76
C ILE A 534 3.69 -41.68 -6.42
N TRP A 535 4.11 -40.44 -6.59
CA TRP A 535 3.35 -39.44 -7.35
C TRP A 535 4.10 -39.10 -8.63
N THR A 536 3.66 -39.72 -9.73
CA THR A 536 4.12 -39.42 -11.09
C THR A 536 2.93 -38.92 -11.90
N THR A 537 3.13 -37.84 -12.66
CA THR A 537 2.08 -37.22 -13.46
C THR A 537 2.64 -36.65 -14.75
N THR A 538 1.81 -36.61 -15.78
CA THR A 538 2.10 -35.85 -16.99
C THR A 538 1.52 -34.44 -16.83
N ILE A 539 2.34 -33.43 -17.14
CA ILE A 539 1.94 -32.02 -17.16
C ILE A 539 2.25 -31.41 -18.52
N LYS A 540 1.54 -30.35 -18.87
CA LYS A 540 1.96 -29.41 -19.90
C LYS A 540 2.71 -28.26 -19.21
N TYR A 541 3.96 -28.03 -19.57
CA TYR A 541 4.84 -27.07 -18.91
C TYR A 541 5.56 -26.21 -19.94
N ASP A 542 5.56 -24.92 -19.69
CA ASP A 542 6.24 -23.93 -20.49
C ASP A 542 7.56 -23.54 -19.83
N GLU A 543 8.69 -23.97 -20.41
CA GLU A 543 10.02 -23.71 -19.89
C GLU A 543 10.51 -22.29 -20.19
N ASP A 544 9.88 -21.58 -21.13
CA ASP A 544 10.29 -20.22 -21.52
C ASP A 544 9.24 -19.14 -21.23
N GLY A 545 8.08 -19.52 -20.69
CA GLY A 545 7.07 -18.62 -20.16
C GLY A 545 6.43 -17.76 -21.26
N SER A 546 6.78 -16.48 -21.32
CA SER A 546 6.34 -15.58 -22.40
C SER A 546 7.23 -15.59 -23.64
N GLY A 547 8.23 -16.47 -23.68
CA GLY A 547 9.16 -16.65 -24.79
C GLY A 547 8.52 -17.24 -26.07
N ALA A 548 9.37 -17.57 -27.04
CA ALA A 548 8.94 -18.05 -28.36
C ALA A 548 8.72 -19.57 -28.45
N GLY A 549 9.10 -20.31 -27.41
CA GLY A 549 8.90 -21.72 -27.22
C GLY A 549 7.42 -22.08 -27.09
N GLN A 550 7.17 -23.38 -27.04
CA GLN A 550 5.83 -23.93 -26.90
C GLN A 550 5.83 -24.85 -25.68
N PRO A 551 4.76 -24.88 -24.88
CA PRO A 551 4.69 -25.76 -23.74
C PRO A 551 4.78 -27.23 -24.16
N GLU A 552 5.60 -27.99 -23.45
CA GLU A 552 5.87 -29.39 -23.72
C GLU A 552 5.14 -30.31 -22.75
N GLU A 553 4.80 -31.52 -23.20
CA GLU A 553 4.30 -32.57 -22.32
C GLU A 553 5.48 -33.24 -21.60
N LEU A 554 5.48 -33.17 -20.28
CA LEU A 554 6.51 -33.74 -19.43
C LEU A 554 5.89 -34.72 -18.44
N THR A 555 6.42 -35.95 -18.39
CA THR A 555 6.14 -36.87 -17.29
C THR A 555 7.17 -36.67 -16.20
N ILE A 556 6.72 -36.24 -15.03
CA ILE A 556 7.57 -35.93 -13.89
C ILE A 556 7.18 -36.79 -12.67
N THR A 557 8.19 -37.20 -11.91
CA THR A 557 8.00 -37.84 -10.60
C THR A 557 8.23 -36.80 -9.51
N ILE A 558 7.16 -36.44 -8.81
CA ILE A 558 7.18 -35.42 -7.75
C ILE A 558 7.53 -36.08 -6.41
N ARG A 559 6.97 -37.26 -6.14
CA ARG A 559 7.29 -38.05 -4.94
C ARG A 559 7.71 -39.45 -5.34
N ASP A 560 8.87 -39.89 -4.88
CA ASP A 560 9.39 -41.23 -5.14
C ASP A 560 8.73 -42.32 -4.25
N GLU A 561 9.11 -43.57 -4.47
CA GLU A 561 8.64 -44.74 -3.70
C GLU A 561 9.07 -44.74 -2.21
N LYS A 562 10.07 -43.93 -1.85
CA LYS A 562 10.57 -43.76 -0.48
C LYS A 562 9.91 -42.58 0.23
N GLY A 563 9.07 -41.81 -0.46
CA GLY A 563 8.42 -40.62 0.07
C GLY A 563 9.25 -39.33 -0.03
N ASN A 564 10.37 -39.34 -0.77
CA ASN A 564 11.14 -38.13 -1.01
C ASN A 564 10.47 -37.29 -2.10
N VAL A 565 10.37 -35.98 -1.86
CA VAL A 565 9.82 -35.03 -2.82
C VAL A 565 10.97 -34.39 -3.62
N ASP A 566 10.87 -34.43 -4.95
CA ASP A 566 11.67 -33.61 -5.84
C ASP A 566 11.05 -32.22 -5.91
N PHE A 567 11.73 -31.24 -5.28
CA PHE A 567 11.26 -29.87 -5.21
C PHE A 567 11.11 -29.22 -6.60
N ASN A 568 12.05 -29.47 -7.52
CA ASN A 568 12.03 -28.85 -8.84
C ASN A 568 10.87 -29.40 -9.67
N ASN A 569 10.63 -30.72 -9.61
CA ASN A 569 9.45 -31.31 -10.26
C ASN A 569 8.15 -30.81 -9.62
N PHE A 570 8.11 -30.62 -8.30
CA PHE A 570 6.94 -30.04 -7.64
C PHE A 570 6.68 -28.60 -8.10
N VAL A 571 7.72 -27.76 -8.20
CA VAL A 571 7.62 -26.39 -8.72
C VAL A 571 7.15 -26.37 -10.18
N LYS A 572 7.67 -27.27 -11.03
CA LYS A 572 7.19 -27.43 -12.42
C LYS A 572 5.71 -27.80 -12.46
N TRP A 573 5.26 -28.68 -11.57
CA TRP A 573 3.85 -29.04 -11.45
C TRP A 573 2.98 -27.83 -11.07
N LEU A 574 3.40 -27.03 -10.08
CA LEU A 574 2.69 -25.81 -9.67
C LEU A 574 2.62 -24.73 -10.76
N ASN A 575 3.60 -24.73 -11.67
CA ASN A 575 3.68 -23.82 -12.82
C ASN A 575 3.18 -24.47 -14.13
N SER A 576 2.51 -25.62 -14.07
CA SER A 576 1.91 -26.23 -15.25
C SER A 576 0.70 -25.44 -15.75
N GLU A 577 0.42 -25.56 -17.05
CA GLU A 577 -0.62 -24.80 -17.76
C GLU A 577 -2.01 -24.87 -17.09
N MET A 578 -2.35 -25.99 -16.42
CA MET A 578 -3.66 -26.20 -15.78
C MET A 578 -3.98 -25.21 -14.64
N PHE A 579 -2.96 -24.56 -14.08
CA PHE A 579 -3.13 -23.61 -12.98
C PHE A 579 -3.31 -22.16 -13.42
N PHE A 580 -3.22 -21.85 -14.71
CA PHE A 580 -3.36 -20.49 -15.23
C PHE A 580 -4.65 -20.36 -16.04
N PHE A 581 -5.44 -19.32 -15.77
CA PHE A 581 -6.66 -19.06 -16.52
C PHE A 581 -6.32 -18.70 -17.97
N GLY A 582 -6.92 -19.39 -18.93
CA GLY A 582 -6.70 -19.21 -20.37
C GLY A 582 -5.67 -20.17 -20.95
N ARG A 583 -4.99 -20.95 -20.10
CA ARG A 583 -3.86 -21.81 -20.48
C ARG A 583 -4.15 -23.30 -20.27
N GLU A 584 -5.27 -23.63 -19.62
CA GLU A 584 -5.64 -25.01 -19.28
C GLU A 584 -5.94 -25.89 -20.50
N GLY A 585 -6.05 -25.29 -21.68
CA GLY A 585 -6.38 -25.93 -22.94
C GLY A 585 -7.87 -25.83 -23.30
N SER A 586 -8.12 -25.84 -24.61
CA SER A 586 -9.44 -25.64 -25.22
C SER A 586 -10.55 -26.56 -24.71
N SER A 587 -10.23 -27.73 -24.15
CA SER A 587 -11.22 -28.64 -23.54
C SER A 587 -11.95 -28.05 -22.34
N VAL A 588 -11.36 -27.07 -21.64
CA VAL A 588 -12.01 -26.34 -20.54
C VAL A 588 -13.07 -25.37 -21.07
N TYR A 589 -12.81 -24.75 -22.22
CA TYR A 589 -13.68 -23.73 -22.82
C TYR A 589 -14.76 -24.33 -23.72
N THR A 590 -15.60 -25.18 -23.13
CA THR A 590 -16.77 -25.75 -23.81
C THR A 590 -17.80 -24.68 -24.13
N GLN A 591 -18.69 -24.94 -25.09
CA GLN A 591 -19.76 -24.00 -25.45
C GLN A 591 -20.64 -23.63 -24.25
N ASP A 592 -20.96 -24.61 -23.40
CA ASP A 592 -21.78 -24.38 -22.20
C ASP A 592 -21.06 -23.49 -21.18
N PHE A 593 -19.77 -23.71 -20.96
CA PHE A 593 -18.97 -22.88 -20.05
C PHE A 593 -18.83 -21.45 -20.57
N MET A 594 -18.58 -21.28 -21.87
CA MET A 594 -18.55 -19.97 -22.51
C MET A 594 -19.90 -19.26 -22.42
N ASN A 595 -21.00 -19.98 -22.64
CA ASN A 595 -22.36 -19.44 -22.50
C ASN A 595 -22.65 -18.99 -21.06
N LEU A 596 -22.19 -19.74 -20.06
CA LEU A 596 -22.28 -19.39 -18.64
C LEU A 596 -21.54 -18.08 -18.34
N LEU A 597 -20.31 -17.93 -18.82
CA LEU A 597 -19.54 -16.69 -18.64
C LEU A 597 -20.19 -15.52 -19.40
N ASN A 598 -20.76 -15.77 -20.58
CA ASN A 598 -21.41 -14.75 -21.40
C ASN A 598 -22.72 -14.25 -20.80
N SER A 599 -23.53 -15.13 -20.22
CA SER A 599 -24.83 -14.79 -19.62
C SER A 599 -24.75 -14.27 -18.18
N ASN A 600 -23.60 -14.41 -17.52
CA ASN A 600 -23.42 -13.93 -16.15
C ASN A 600 -23.48 -12.39 -16.07
N GLU A 601 -24.55 -11.87 -15.44
CA GLU A 601 -24.79 -10.44 -15.27
C GLU A 601 -23.72 -9.75 -14.38
N ASN A 602 -23.17 -10.47 -13.40
CA ASN A 602 -22.09 -9.94 -12.54
C ASN A 602 -20.79 -9.70 -13.34
N LEU A 603 -20.64 -10.30 -14.52
CA LEU A 603 -19.48 -10.09 -15.40
C LEU A 603 -19.69 -8.97 -16.44
N ALA A 604 -20.90 -8.40 -16.54
CA ALA A 604 -21.24 -7.46 -17.62
C ALA A 604 -20.40 -6.17 -17.60
N SER A 605 -20.22 -5.56 -16.42
CA SER A 605 -19.39 -4.36 -16.25
C SER A 605 -17.90 -4.65 -16.51
N TYR A 606 -17.41 -5.82 -16.11
CA TYR A 606 -16.01 -6.21 -16.30
C TYR A 606 -15.66 -6.54 -17.75
N LYS A 607 -16.61 -7.08 -18.53
CA LYS A 607 -16.46 -7.21 -20.00
C LYS A 607 -16.21 -5.85 -20.65
N GLN A 608 -17.00 -4.84 -20.27
CA GLN A 608 -16.83 -3.47 -20.75
C GLN A 608 -15.49 -2.87 -20.29
N ASN A 609 -15.06 -3.16 -19.05
CA ASN A 609 -13.76 -2.74 -18.53
C ASN A 609 -12.59 -3.34 -19.34
N LEU A 610 -12.64 -4.64 -19.66
CA LEU A 610 -11.65 -5.30 -20.52
C LEU A 610 -11.60 -4.68 -21.91
N GLN A 611 -12.76 -4.44 -22.54
CA GLN A 611 -12.83 -3.79 -23.84
C GLN A 611 -12.21 -2.38 -23.81
N LYS A 612 -12.55 -1.57 -22.80
CA LYS A 612 -12.00 -0.22 -22.60
C LYS A 612 -10.49 -0.22 -22.42
N ASN A 613 -9.94 -1.27 -21.80
CA ASN A 613 -8.51 -1.41 -21.52
C ASN A 613 -7.72 -2.09 -22.67
N GLY A 614 -8.33 -2.32 -23.83
CA GLY A 614 -7.64 -2.78 -25.03
C GLY A 614 -7.67 -4.29 -25.27
N TYR A 615 -8.44 -5.05 -24.49
CA TYR A 615 -8.58 -6.50 -24.65
C TYR A 615 -9.72 -6.89 -25.62
N GLY A 616 -10.48 -5.92 -26.14
CA GLY A 616 -11.66 -6.19 -26.96
C GLY A 616 -11.40 -7.02 -28.23
N ARG A 617 -10.18 -6.98 -28.77
CA ARG A 617 -9.78 -7.77 -29.95
C ARG A 617 -9.83 -9.28 -29.72
N PHE A 618 -9.64 -9.74 -28.48
CA PHE A 618 -9.68 -11.15 -28.12
C PHE A 618 -11.14 -11.67 -28.06
N ALA A 619 -12.12 -10.78 -27.97
CA ALA A 619 -13.54 -11.12 -28.00
C ALA A 619 -14.13 -11.24 -29.42
N GLU A 620 -13.34 -10.95 -30.47
CA GLU A 620 -13.81 -10.98 -31.85
C GLU A 620 -13.99 -12.42 -32.33
N GLU A 621 -15.23 -12.87 -32.53
CA GLU A 621 -15.55 -14.23 -32.99
C GLU A 621 -14.83 -14.62 -34.29
N SER A 622 -14.62 -13.66 -35.21
CA SER A 622 -13.89 -13.89 -36.46
C SER A 622 -12.39 -14.18 -36.28
N LYS A 623 -11.84 -13.91 -35.10
CA LYS A 623 -10.42 -14.06 -34.75
C LYS A 623 -10.17 -15.09 -33.66
N LYS A 624 -11.19 -15.87 -33.29
CA LYS A 624 -11.12 -16.78 -32.13
C LYS A 624 -9.96 -17.78 -32.19
N ASP A 625 -9.57 -18.19 -33.40
CA ASP A 625 -8.48 -19.14 -33.66
C ASP A 625 -7.13 -18.44 -33.90
N GLU A 626 -7.05 -17.10 -33.87
CA GLU A 626 -5.77 -16.39 -33.94
C GLU A 626 -4.90 -16.76 -32.75
N ALA A 627 -3.63 -17.08 -33.02
CA ALA A 627 -2.67 -17.44 -31.99
C ALA A 627 -2.26 -16.23 -31.15
N TYR A 628 -2.08 -16.45 -29.86
CA TYR A 628 -1.44 -15.58 -28.89
C TYR A 628 -0.49 -16.42 -28.04
N ASN A 629 0.81 -16.38 -28.36
CA ASN A 629 1.80 -17.30 -27.84
C ASN A 629 1.35 -18.76 -28.03
N SER A 630 1.24 -19.55 -26.96
CA SER A 630 0.83 -20.96 -27.02
C SER A 630 -0.68 -21.22 -26.88
N ILE A 631 -1.49 -20.17 -26.84
CA ILE A 631 -2.96 -20.22 -26.76
C ILE A 631 -3.60 -19.49 -27.95
N ASN A 632 -4.93 -19.54 -28.07
CA ASN A 632 -5.68 -18.74 -29.06
C ASN A 632 -6.48 -17.60 -28.40
N TYR A 633 -7.06 -16.72 -29.22
CA TYR A 633 -7.83 -15.57 -28.73
C TYR A 633 -9.08 -15.96 -27.93
N GLN A 634 -9.73 -17.08 -28.26
CA GLN A 634 -10.87 -17.61 -27.49
C GLN A 634 -10.43 -17.97 -26.05
N GLU A 635 -9.37 -18.76 -25.94
CA GLU A 635 -8.77 -19.16 -24.66
C GLU A 635 -8.35 -17.94 -23.85
N TYR A 636 -7.72 -16.94 -24.49
CA TYR A 636 -7.37 -15.68 -23.85
C TYR A 636 -8.60 -14.98 -23.26
N TRP A 637 -9.64 -14.75 -24.08
CA TRP A 637 -10.80 -13.96 -23.66
C TRP A 637 -11.57 -14.62 -22.52
N TYR A 638 -11.84 -15.92 -22.64
CA TYR A 638 -12.57 -16.64 -21.60
C TYR A 638 -11.69 -16.95 -20.38
N GLY A 639 -10.37 -17.04 -20.53
CA GLY A 639 -9.40 -17.03 -19.43
C GLY A 639 -9.52 -15.76 -18.59
N ALA A 640 -9.46 -14.59 -19.24
CA ALA A 640 -9.61 -13.30 -18.58
C ALA A 640 -10.99 -13.14 -17.88
N LEU A 641 -12.07 -13.65 -18.47
CA LEU A 641 -13.40 -13.67 -17.82
C LEU A 641 -13.47 -14.63 -16.64
N SER A 642 -12.77 -15.77 -16.71
CA SER A 642 -12.71 -16.74 -15.63
C SER A 642 -11.91 -16.21 -14.44
N SER A 643 -10.81 -15.49 -14.69
CA SER A 643 -9.99 -14.91 -13.62
C SER A 643 -10.77 -13.88 -12.81
N ILE A 644 -11.54 -12.99 -13.46
CA ILE A 644 -12.38 -12.02 -12.73
C ILE A 644 -13.53 -12.70 -11.97
N LYS A 645 -14.12 -13.79 -12.50
CA LYS A 645 -15.08 -14.60 -11.76
C LYS A 645 -14.48 -15.14 -10.46
N ALA A 646 -13.22 -15.59 -10.48
CA ALA A 646 -12.53 -16.08 -9.29
C ALA A 646 -12.26 -14.98 -8.24
N TYR A 647 -11.87 -13.78 -8.68
CA TYR A 647 -11.72 -12.62 -7.79
C TYR A 647 -13.05 -12.21 -7.14
N LEU A 648 -14.15 -12.20 -7.91
CA LEU A 648 -15.49 -11.94 -7.38
C LEU A 648 -15.93 -13.01 -6.38
N GLN A 649 -15.63 -14.27 -6.67
CA GLN A 649 -15.91 -15.37 -5.74
C GLN A 649 -15.16 -15.20 -4.41
N PHE A 650 -13.88 -14.82 -4.43
CA PHE A 650 -13.15 -14.49 -3.20
C PHE A 650 -13.84 -13.34 -2.46
N LYS A 651 -14.20 -12.26 -3.18
CA LYS A 651 -14.88 -11.10 -2.60
C LYS A 651 -16.18 -11.51 -1.89
N ASP A 652 -16.99 -12.35 -2.51
CA ASP A 652 -18.32 -12.71 -2.00
C ASP A 652 -18.24 -13.75 -0.86
N VAL A 653 -17.26 -14.66 -0.90
CA VAL A 653 -17.20 -15.82 0.00
C VAL A 653 -16.24 -15.60 1.18
N ALA A 654 -15.04 -15.05 0.93
CA ALA A 654 -14.00 -14.95 1.94
C ALA A 654 -14.08 -13.62 2.73
N THR A 655 -14.34 -12.50 2.06
CA THR A 655 -14.35 -11.16 2.68
C THR A 655 -15.27 -11.05 3.91
N PRO A 656 -16.52 -11.60 3.90
CA PRO A 656 -17.40 -11.51 5.07
C PRO A 656 -16.80 -12.15 6.34
N ASN A 657 -15.92 -13.14 6.18
CA ASN A 657 -15.23 -13.80 7.30
C ASN A 657 -14.03 -12.98 7.84
N LEU A 658 -13.61 -11.93 7.12
CA LEU A 658 -12.44 -11.11 7.44
C LEU A 658 -12.81 -9.72 7.98
N LEU A 659 -13.95 -9.17 7.55
CA LEU A 659 -14.44 -7.86 8.03
C LEU A 659 -14.54 -7.72 9.56
N PRO A 660 -14.97 -8.74 10.33
CA PRO A 660 -15.14 -8.59 11.78
C PRO A 660 -13.86 -8.20 12.55
N TYR A 661 -12.67 -8.48 12.02
CA TYR A 661 -11.40 -8.16 12.69
C TYR A 661 -11.10 -6.65 12.74
N PHE A 662 -11.77 -5.82 11.93
CA PHE A 662 -11.63 -4.37 11.97
C PHE A 662 -12.52 -3.70 13.02
N GLY A 663 -13.56 -4.39 13.51
CA GLY A 663 -14.58 -3.82 14.39
C GLY A 663 -15.52 -2.81 13.72
N LYS A 664 -15.03 -2.05 12.74
CA LYS A 664 -15.76 -0.97 12.05
C LYS A 664 -16.09 -1.32 10.61
N GLN A 665 -17.09 -0.64 10.05
CA GLN A 665 -17.52 -0.86 8.66
C GLN A 665 -16.54 -0.23 7.65
N LEU A 666 -16.03 -1.04 6.72
CA LEU A 666 -15.25 -0.56 5.59
C LEU A 666 -16.15 -0.27 4.37
N ASN A 667 -15.73 0.65 3.51
CA ASN A 667 -16.35 0.87 2.21
C ASN A 667 -16.16 -0.34 1.30
N ASN A 668 -17.01 -0.51 0.28
CA ASN A 668 -16.79 -1.56 -0.72
C ASN A 668 -15.65 -1.19 -1.68
N PHE A 669 -14.96 -2.21 -2.20
CA PHE A 669 -13.98 -2.09 -3.27
C PHE A 669 -14.46 -2.78 -4.56
N ASP A 670 -13.82 -2.48 -5.68
CA ASP A 670 -14.10 -3.09 -6.99
C ASP A 670 -12.81 -3.49 -7.73
N PHE A 671 -12.93 -4.20 -8.86
CA PHE A 671 -11.80 -4.68 -9.67
C PHE A 671 -11.72 -3.95 -11.02
N THR A 672 -10.50 -3.77 -11.54
CA THR A 672 -10.27 -3.24 -12.89
C THR A 672 -9.10 -3.96 -13.57
N ALA A 673 -9.13 -4.11 -14.87
CA ALA A 673 -7.97 -4.62 -15.62
C ALA A 673 -6.93 -3.53 -15.84
N TYR A 674 -5.65 -3.88 -15.83
CA TYR A 674 -4.59 -3.01 -16.36
C TYR A 674 -4.76 -2.78 -17.87
N PRO A 675 -4.37 -1.61 -18.43
CA PRO A 675 -4.36 -1.41 -19.87
C PRO A 675 -3.42 -2.41 -20.58
N PHE A 676 -3.89 -3.03 -21.67
CA PHE A 676 -3.15 -4.05 -22.43
C PHE A 676 -1.72 -3.62 -22.81
N LYS A 677 -1.55 -2.34 -23.17
CA LYS A 677 -0.26 -1.78 -23.62
C LYS A 677 0.85 -1.79 -22.57
N VAL A 678 0.53 -1.88 -21.28
CA VAL A 678 1.52 -1.89 -20.18
C VAL A 678 1.55 -3.22 -19.43
N ARG A 679 0.74 -4.22 -19.82
CA ARG A 679 0.55 -5.47 -19.06
C ARG A 679 1.85 -6.23 -18.74
N ALA A 680 2.85 -6.17 -19.62
CA ALA A 680 4.15 -6.83 -19.44
C ALA A 680 5.10 -6.05 -18.52
N GLU A 681 4.76 -4.79 -18.21
CA GLU A 681 5.52 -3.89 -17.34
C GLU A 681 4.85 -3.74 -15.96
N GLN A 682 3.67 -4.35 -15.76
CA GLN A 682 2.92 -4.33 -14.51
C GLN A 682 3.11 -5.65 -13.76
N GLY A 683 2.97 -5.60 -12.43
CA GLY A 683 2.80 -6.81 -11.63
C GLY A 683 1.46 -7.51 -11.89
N ALA A 684 1.22 -8.61 -11.18
CA ALA A 684 -0.04 -9.33 -11.30
C ALA A 684 -1.26 -8.54 -10.75
N GLY A 685 -1.01 -7.61 -9.83
CA GLY A 685 -2.04 -6.84 -9.16
C GLY A 685 -1.53 -5.65 -8.36
N ALA A 686 -2.37 -4.63 -8.17
CA ALA A 686 -2.16 -3.52 -7.24
C ALA A 686 -3.47 -2.78 -6.89
N TYR A 687 -3.61 -2.37 -5.64
CA TYR A 687 -4.70 -1.51 -5.17
C TYR A 687 -4.47 -0.05 -5.55
N SER A 688 -5.53 0.61 -5.99
CA SER A 688 -5.55 2.04 -6.33
C SER A 688 -6.38 2.82 -5.32
N PRO A 689 -5.75 3.59 -4.42
CA PRO A 689 -6.43 4.39 -3.40
C PRO A 689 -7.31 5.51 -3.95
N SER A 690 -7.03 5.98 -5.17
CA SER A 690 -7.71 7.10 -5.82
C SER A 690 -9.05 6.68 -6.43
N THR A 691 -9.14 5.45 -6.91
CA THR A 691 -10.35 4.86 -7.50
C THR A 691 -11.07 3.90 -6.55
N GLY A 692 -10.41 3.45 -5.48
CA GLY A 692 -10.93 2.42 -4.58
C GLY A 692 -10.97 1.04 -5.21
N THR A 693 -10.09 0.76 -6.18
CA THR A 693 -10.15 -0.48 -6.99
C THR A 693 -8.87 -1.30 -6.91
N PHE A 694 -9.00 -2.62 -6.89
CA PHE A 694 -7.90 -3.55 -7.14
C PHE A 694 -7.72 -3.72 -8.66
N SER A 695 -6.61 -3.20 -9.20
CA SER A 695 -6.20 -3.43 -10.58
C SER A 695 -5.51 -4.79 -10.71
N TYR A 696 -5.95 -5.65 -11.62
CA TYR A 696 -5.33 -6.96 -11.86
C TYR A 696 -4.88 -7.11 -13.31
N ASN A 697 -3.94 -8.04 -13.53
CA ASN A 697 -3.49 -8.42 -14.86
C ASN A 697 -4.34 -9.58 -15.42
N PRO A 698 -5.18 -9.34 -16.45
CA PRO A 698 -6.02 -10.38 -17.04
C PRO A 698 -5.29 -11.22 -18.11
N ASP A 699 -4.04 -10.90 -18.44
CA ASP A 699 -3.27 -11.67 -19.43
C ASP A 699 -2.83 -13.02 -18.83
N PRO A 700 -3.17 -14.17 -19.47
CA PRO A 700 -2.81 -15.51 -18.98
C PRO A 700 -1.32 -15.75 -18.70
N TYR A 701 -0.41 -14.96 -19.28
CA TYR A 701 1.04 -15.10 -19.07
C TYR A 701 1.59 -14.19 -17.95
N TYR A 702 0.85 -13.15 -17.57
CA TYR A 702 1.27 -12.18 -16.55
C TYR A 702 0.36 -12.18 -15.31
N THR A 703 -0.62 -13.07 -15.26
CA THR A 703 -1.48 -13.31 -14.10
C THR A 703 -0.85 -14.31 -13.12
N ILE A 704 -1.42 -14.44 -11.93
CA ILE A 704 -0.98 -15.44 -10.94
C ILE A 704 -1.70 -16.78 -11.14
N PRO A 705 -1.08 -17.90 -10.72
CA PRO A 705 -1.76 -19.19 -10.73
C PRO A 705 -2.96 -19.19 -9.76
N LYS A 706 -3.98 -19.99 -10.09
CA LYS A 706 -5.23 -20.18 -9.33
C LYS A 706 -5.03 -20.45 -7.85
N TRP A 707 -3.93 -21.11 -7.49
CA TRP A 707 -3.61 -21.48 -6.12
C TRP A 707 -3.02 -20.31 -5.29
N SER A 708 -2.53 -19.24 -5.93
CA SER A 708 -2.02 -18.03 -5.23
C SER A 708 -3.08 -16.92 -5.09
N LEU A 709 -4.21 -17.04 -5.78
CA LEU A 709 -5.23 -15.97 -5.90
C LEU A 709 -5.72 -15.43 -4.56
N SER A 710 -5.97 -16.30 -3.57
CA SER A 710 -6.45 -15.85 -2.26
C SER A 710 -5.44 -14.99 -1.52
N SER A 711 -4.13 -15.27 -1.62
CA SER A 711 -3.11 -14.48 -0.93
C SER A 711 -3.01 -13.08 -1.51
N LEU A 712 -2.88 -12.98 -2.85
CA LEU A 712 -2.86 -11.68 -3.53
C LEU A 712 -4.15 -10.88 -3.27
N THR A 713 -5.32 -11.54 -3.28
CA THR A 713 -6.57 -10.82 -3.02
C THR A 713 -6.67 -10.34 -1.58
N THR A 714 -6.23 -11.12 -0.59
CA THR A 714 -6.11 -10.67 0.81
C THR A 714 -5.19 -9.45 0.93
N HIS A 715 -4.05 -9.46 0.22
CA HIS A 715 -3.07 -8.37 0.19
C HIS A 715 -3.64 -7.07 -0.37
N GLU A 716 -4.34 -7.13 -1.50
CA GLU A 716 -4.79 -5.92 -2.21
C GLU A 716 -6.12 -5.37 -1.69
N THR A 717 -6.90 -6.18 -0.97
CA THR A 717 -8.29 -5.86 -0.61
C THR A 717 -8.50 -5.69 0.91
N VAL A 718 -9.56 -6.28 1.47
CA VAL A 718 -10.12 -5.93 2.78
C VAL A 718 -9.13 -6.05 3.93
N MET A 719 -8.27 -7.07 3.93
CA MET A 719 -7.31 -7.23 5.02
C MET A 719 -6.07 -6.36 4.82
N GLY A 720 -5.57 -6.24 3.59
CA GLY A 720 -4.38 -5.46 3.27
C GLY A 720 -4.68 -4.01 2.88
N HIS A 721 -4.28 -3.61 1.67
CA HIS A 721 -4.23 -2.20 1.27
C HIS A 721 -5.58 -1.47 1.32
N HIS A 722 -6.65 -2.08 0.81
CA HIS A 722 -7.96 -1.43 0.86
C HIS A 722 -8.42 -1.19 2.31
N GLY A 723 -8.36 -2.22 3.17
CA GLY A 723 -8.74 -2.06 4.57
C GLY A 723 -7.89 -1.04 5.31
N GLN A 724 -6.57 -1.09 5.12
CA GLN A 724 -5.63 -0.15 5.72
C GLN A 724 -5.96 1.30 5.39
N ILE A 725 -6.12 1.59 4.09
CA ILE A 725 -6.28 2.95 3.59
C ILE A 725 -7.68 3.46 3.86
N ASP A 726 -8.70 2.62 3.66
CA ASP A 726 -10.08 3.00 3.90
C ASP A 726 -10.34 3.26 5.39
N TYR A 727 -9.82 2.40 6.28
CA TYR A 727 -9.91 2.61 7.73
C TYR A 727 -9.28 3.92 8.16
N ALA A 728 -8.05 4.21 7.71
CA ALA A 728 -7.36 5.45 8.06
C ALA A 728 -8.10 6.70 7.53
N LYS A 729 -8.74 6.62 6.36
CA LYS A 729 -9.53 7.73 5.79
C LYS A 729 -10.83 7.97 6.56
N GLN A 730 -11.54 6.91 6.93
CA GLN A 730 -12.84 7.00 7.59
C GLN A 730 -12.72 7.33 9.08
N TYR A 731 -11.72 6.75 9.75
CA TYR A 731 -11.57 6.74 11.20
C TYR A 731 -10.30 7.44 11.67
N ALA A 732 -9.82 8.42 10.90
CA ALA A 732 -8.62 9.19 11.22
C ALA A 732 -8.61 9.69 12.67
N ALA A 733 -7.44 9.57 13.31
CA ALA A 733 -7.21 10.00 14.69
C ALA A 733 -7.73 11.42 14.98
N ASP A 734 -8.37 11.56 16.13
CA ASP A 734 -9.01 12.81 16.58
C ASP A 734 -8.73 13.01 18.07
N VAL A 735 -8.09 14.13 18.41
CA VAL A 735 -7.87 14.56 19.79
C VAL A 735 -8.80 15.75 20.09
N ASP A 736 -10.01 15.47 20.56
CA ASP A 736 -11.03 16.47 20.93
C ASP A 736 -11.32 17.54 19.85
N GLY A 737 -11.50 17.08 18.61
CA GLY A 737 -11.75 17.88 17.44
C GLY A 737 -10.49 18.45 16.80
N ILE A 738 -9.30 18.07 17.26
CA ILE A 738 -8.03 18.32 16.59
C ILE A 738 -7.70 17.11 15.73
N LYS A 739 -7.58 17.34 14.42
CA LYS A 739 -7.10 16.35 13.46
C LYS A 739 -5.81 16.84 12.82
N LEU A 740 -4.85 15.94 12.67
CA LEU A 740 -3.60 16.23 11.99
C LEU A 740 -3.44 15.29 10.79
N ASN A 741 -3.23 15.88 9.62
CA ASN A 741 -2.71 15.14 8.49
C ASN A 741 -1.18 15.25 8.53
N LEU A 742 -0.49 14.12 8.70
CA LEU A 742 0.96 14.07 8.73
C LEU A 742 1.59 14.36 7.37
N GLY A 743 0.86 14.12 6.27
CA GLY A 743 1.39 14.25 4.90
C GLY A 743 2.50 13.24 4.60
N MET A 744 2.45 12.07 5.23
CA MET A 744 3.49 11.04 5.15
C MET A 744 2.92 9.74 4.56
N SER A 745 3.81 9.00 3.91
CA SER A 745 3.54 7.67 3.36
C SER A 745 4.84 6.89 3.40
N PHE A 746 4.93 5.89 4.28
CA PHE A 746 6.07 5.00 4.36
C PHE A 746 5.74 3.63 3.76
N THR A 747 6.53 3.20 2.78
CA THR A 747 6.35 1.90 2.11
C THR A 747 6.42 0.74 3.10
N SER A 748 7.32 0.79 4.10
CA SER A 748 7.42 -0.23 5.15
C SER A 748 6.11 -0.42 5.90
N TYR A 749 5.37 0.66 6.17
CA TYR A 749 4.08 0.56 6.81
C TYR A 749 3.03 -0.02 5.86
N GLN A 750 2.92 0.53 4.65
CA GLN A 750 1.85 0.16 3.72
C GLN A 750 1.96 -1.29 3.26
N GLU A 751 3.15 -1.68 2.83
CA GLU A 751 3.46 -3.03 2.39
C GLU A 751 3.61 -4.00 3.55
N GLY A 752 4.19 -3.54 4.66
CA GLY A 752 4.32 -4.33 5.88
C GLY A 752 2.96 -4.70 6.46
N TRP A 753 1.99 -3.79 6.46
CA TRP A 753 0.62 -4.08 6.87
C TRP A 753 -0.02 -5.13 5.95
N ALA A 754 0.07 -4.95 4.63
CA ALA A 754 -0.55 -5.87 3.68
C ALA A 754 0.04 -7.30 3.84
N LEU A 755 1.35 -7.42 4.01
CA LEU A 755 2.01 -8.68 4.32
C LEU A 755 1.66 -9.26 5.70
N PHE A 756 1.51 -8.39 6.71
CA PHE A 756 1.06 -8.80 8.04
C PHE A 756 -0.36 -9.35 8.00
N SER A 757 -1.21 -8.77 7.17
CA SER A 757 -2.56 -9.24 6.91
C SER A 757 -2.59 -10.58 6.17
N GLU A 758 -1.73 -10.79 5.17
CA GLU A 758 -1.55 -12.12 4.55
C GLU A 758 -1.09 -13.17 5.58
N LEU A 759 -0.14 -12.80 6.43
CA LEU A 759 0.34 -13.66 7.52
C LEU A 759 -0.80 -14.03 8.47
N LEU A 760 -1.64 -13.06 8.86
CA LEU A 760 -2.79 -13.28 9.75
C LEU A 760 -3.93 -14.09 9.12
N ALA A 761 -4.00 -14.18 7.80
CA ALA A 761 -4.99 -15.02 7.13
C ALA A 761 -4.88 -16.50 7.57
N VAL A 762 -3.67 -16.98 7.88
CA VAL A 762 -3.44 -18.34 8.39
C VAL A 762 -4.09 -18.56 9.77
N PRO A 763 -3.73 -17.83 10.84
CA PRO A 763 -4.37 -17.99 12.15
C PRO A 763 -5.85 -17.61 12.17
N PHE A 764 -6.33 -16.79 11.22
CA PHE A 764 -7.77 -16.51 11.06
C PHE A 764 -8.55 -17.65 10.39
N GLY A 765 -7.84 -18.64 9.87
CA GLY A 765 -8.39 -19.87 9.32
C GLY A 765 -8.76 -19.79 7.84
N LEU A 766 -8.17 -18.87 7.08
CA LEU A 766 -8.49 -18.67 5.66
C LEU A 766 -8.19 -19.93 4.82
N TYR A 767 -7.20 -20.72 5.22
CA TYR A 767 -6.74 -21.88 4.45
C TYR A 767 -6.95 -23.23 5.16
N GLY A 768 -7.53 -23.24 6.37
CA GLY A 768 -7.67 -24.46 7.15
C GLY A 768 -8.00 -24.17 8.61
N THR A 769 -8.11 -25.22 9.41
CA THR A 769 -8.19 -25.10 10.87
C THR A 769 -6.81 -24.68 11.42
N PRO A 770 -6.67 -23.48 12.01
CA PRO A 770 -5.37 -22.92 12.36
C PRO A 770 -4.71 -23.66 13.53
N ASP A 771 -3.36 -23.65 13.56
CA ASP A 771 -2.60 -24.03 14.75
C ASP A 771 -2.27 -22.80 15.62
N LEU A 772 -3.20 -22.45 16.51
CA LEU A 772 -3.01 -21.34 17.45
C LEU A 772 -2.06 -21.65 18.63
N SER A 773 -1.61 -22.91 18.77
CA SER A 773 -0.60 -23.28 19.77
C SER A 773 0.84 -23.08 19.28
N SER A 774 1.06 -22.99 17.97
CA SER A 774 2.39 -22.69 17.42
C SER A 774 2.76 -21.21 17.62
N ASN A 775 4.04 -20.91 17.82
CA ASN A 775 4.55 -19.53 17.78
C ASN A 775 4.75 -19.00 16.35
N ASP A 776 4.76 -19.88 15.35
CA ASP A 776 4.81 -19.50 13.94
C ASP A 776 3.41 -19.07 13.47
N TYR A 777 3.30 -17.84 12.97
CA TYR A 777 2.06 -17.31 12.39
C TYR A 777 1.77 -17.91 11.00
N MET A 778 2.77 -18.44 10.29
CA MET A 778 2.62 -19.25 9.08
C MET A 778 2.64 -20.75 9.38
N ALA A 779 2.26 -21.19 10.59
CA ALA A 779 2.19 -22.62 10.91
C ALA A 779 1.27 -23.38 9.95
N ILE A 780 1.64 -24.61 9.61
CA ILE A 780 0.78 -25.49 8.79
C ILE A 780 -0.54 -25.72 9.56
N PRO A 781 -1.71 -25.50 8.92
CA PRO A 781 -3.00 -25.79 9.53
C PRO A 781 -3.10 -27.21 10.11
N LYS A 782 -3.76 -27.36 11.27
CA LYS A 782 -3.98 -28.69 11.91
C LYS A 782 -4.84 -29.62 11.04
N SER A 783 -5.73 -29.03 10.25
CA SER A 783 -6.52 -29.72 9.24
C SER A 783 -6.84 -28.77 8.09
N PHE A 784 -6.91 -29.32 6.88
CA PHE A 784 -7.35 -28.63 5.66
C PHE A 784 -8.80 -28.97 5.27
N ASP A 785 -9.54 -29.70 6.12
CA ASP A 785 -10.88 -30.18 5.77
C ASP A 785 -11.92 -29.06 5.68
N LEU A 786 -11.75 -27.99 6.48
CA LEU A 786 -12.61 -26.81 6.51
C LEU A 786 -11.75 -25.54 6.57
N ALA A 787 -12.19 -24.49 5.90
CA ALA A 787 -11.51 -23.19 5.86
C ALA A 787 -12.52 -22.04 5.73
N LYS A 788 -12.09 -20.83 6.10
CA LYS A 788 -12.88 -19.58 5.98
C LYS A 788 -12.59 -18.79 4.70
N GLY A 789 -11.77 -19.32 3.80
CA GLY A 789 -11.44 -18.72 2.51
C GLY A 789 -12.41 -19.10 1.40
N ILE A 790 -11.90 -19.30 0.18
CA ILE A 790 -12.72 -19.55 -1.02
C ILE A 790 -13.56 -20.84 -0.95
N THR A 791 -13.30 -21.74 0.00
CA THR A 791 -14.09 -22.95 0.24
C THR A 791 -15.04 -22.82 1.43
N SER A 792 -15.29 -21.62 1.98
CA SER A 792 -16.11 -21.47 3.20
C SER A 792 -17.58 -21.83 3.01
N PHE A 793 -18.04 -22.01 1.76
CA PHE A 793 -19.32 -22.63 1.45
C PHE A 793 -19.41 -24.09 1.92
N PHE A 794 -18.28 -24.76 2.13
CA PHE A 794 -18.21 -26.13 2.63
C PHE A 794 -18.09 -26.13 4.16
N THR A 795 -19.17 -26.47 4.86
CA THR A 795 -19.32 -26.17 6.30
C THR A 795 -19.24 -27.38 7.23
N THR A 796 -19.04 -28.59 6.70
CA THR A 796 -19.11 -29.83 7.47
C THR A 796 -18.18 -30.91 6.94
N THR A 797 -17.57 -31.67 7.86
CA THR A 797 -16.80 -32.88 7.52
C THR A 797 -17.63 -34.16 7.57
N ASP A 798 -18.86 -34.08 8.09
CA ASP A 798 -19.86 -35.14 8.14
C ASP A 798 -20.54 -35.28 6.78
N GLU A 799 -20.25 -36.39 6.10
CA GLU A 799 -20.69 -36.65 4.73
C GLU A 799 -22.22 -36.66 4.57
N SER A 800 -22.95 -37.03 5.62
CA SER A 800 -24.42 -37.03 5.60
C SER A 800 -25.00 -35.62 5.45
N LYS A 801 -24.24 -34.59 5.84
CA LYS A 801 -24.63 -33.18 5.81
C LYS A 801 -24.07 -32.42 4.61
N ILE A 802 -23.22 -33.04 3.79
CA ILE A 802 -22.75 -32.43 2.54
C ILE A 802 -23.94 -32.36 1.57
N THR A 803 -24.23 -31.15 1.08
CA THR A 803 -25.35 -30.89 0.16
C THR A 803 -24.88 -30.90 -1.29
N ASP A 804 -25.83 -31.08 -2.23
CA ASP A 804 -25.53 -31.02 -3.67
C ASP A 804 -25.02 -29.63 -4.09
N GLU A 805 -25.47 -28.59 -3.41
CA GLU A 805 -24.99 -27.22 -3.62
C GLU A 805 -23.49 -27.10 -3.29
N MET A 806 -23.04 -27.66 -2.15
CA MET A 806 -21.62 -27.69 -1.78
C MET A 806 -20.79 -28.44 -2.83
N VAL A 807 -21.31 -29.57 -3.33
CA VAL A 807 -20.68 -30.37 -4.38
C VAL A 807 -20.56 -29.57 -5.68
N ASN A 808 -21.62 -28.86 -6.08
CA ASN A 808 -21.63 -28.05 -7.29
C ASN A 808 -20.67 -26.85 -7.20
N GLN A 809 -20.60 -26.19 -6.03
CA GLN A 809 -19.67 -25.07 -5.83
C GLN A 809 -18.20 -25.51 -5.95
N ILE A 810 -17.81 -26.67 -5.41
CA ILE A 810 -16.43 -27.17 -5.58
C ILE A 810 -16.14 -27.69 -7.01
N LYS A 811 -17.15 -28.21 -7.72
CA LYS A 811 -17.03 -28.55 -9.15
C LYS A 811 -16.77 -27.31 -10.02
N ASP A 812 -17.36 -26.16 -9.67
CA ASP A 812 -17.21 -24.90 -10.41
C ASP A 812 -15.95 -24.10 -10.02
N LEU A 813 -15.47 -24.27 -8.78
CA LEU A 813 -14.35 -23.50 -8.21
C LEU A 813 -13.10 -23.54 -9.11
N HIS A 814 -12.69 -22.37 -9.58
CA HIS A 814 -11.49 -22.15 -10.42
C HIS A 814 -11.43 -23.08 -11.66
N ASN A 815 -12.54 -23.17 -12.39
CA ASN A 815 -12.72 -24.02 -13.58
C ASN A 815 -12.66 -25.53 -13.25
N GLY A 816 -12.96 -25.90 -12.00
CA GLY A 816 -13.04 -27.29 -11.55
C GLY A 816 -11.72 -28.00 -11.37
N ILE A 817 -10.59 -27.27 -11.35
CA ILE A 817 -9.26 -27.88 -11.24
C ILE A 817 -9.12 -28.76 -9.99
N TYR A 818 -9.65 -28.33 -8.84
CA TYR A 818 -9.55 -29.09 -7.59
C TYR A 818 -10.37 -30.38 -7.64
N TRP A 819 -11.52 -30.34 -8.32
CA TRP A 819 -12.34 -31.51 -8.58
C TRP A 819 -11.60 -32.51 -9.47
N GLN A 820 -10.94 -32.03 -10.53
CA GLN A 820 -10.14 -32.86 -11.43
C GLN A 820 -8.98 -33.54 -10.67
N LEU A 821 -8.22 -32.78 -9.88
CA LEU A 821 -7.11 -33.30 -9.08
C LEU A 821 -7.55 -34.39 -8.08
N ALA A 822 -8.74 -34.25 -7.49
CA ALA A 822 -9.29 -35.26 -6.58
C ALA A 822 -9.62 -36.61 -7.24
N THR A 823 -9.76 -36.66 -8.57
CA THR A 823 -10.13 -37.87 -9.35
C THR A 823 -9.01 -38.92 -9.44
N SER A 824 -7.79 -38.59 -9.03
CA SER A 824 -6.59 -39.40 -9.27
C SER A 824 -6.55 -40.77 -8.54
N ILE A 825 -6.10 -41.78 -9.30
CA ILE A 825 -5.82 -43.23 -9.11
C ILE A 825 -6.90 -44.11 -8.44
N ASN A 826 -7.66 -43.62 -7.47
CA ASN A 826 -8.82 -44.36 -6.92
C ASN A 826 -10.07 -43.55 -7.25
N SER A 827 -10.81 -43.97 -8.28
CA SER A 827 -12.08 -43.35 -8.64
C SER A 827 -13.06 -43.45 -7.47
N GLU A 828 -13.15 -42.39 -6.66
CA GLU A 828 -14.15 -42.27 -5.62
C GLU A 828 -15.50 -42.08 -6.30
N THR A 829 -16.35 -43.11 -6.28
CA THR A 829 -17.67 -43.08 -6.92
C THR A 829 -18.68 -42.24 -6.12
N ASN A 830 -18.36 -41.92 -4.86
CA ASN A 830 -19.20 -41.09 -4.02
C ASN A 830 -18.85 -39.60 -4.21
N GLU A 831 -19.76 -38.84 -4.84
CA GLU A 831 -19.54 -37.41 -5.11
C GLU A 831 -19.29 -36.58 -3.84
N LYS A 832 -19.85 -36.95 -2.69
CA LYS A 832 -19.67 -36.21 -1.43
C LYS A 832 -18.28 -36.44 -0.84
N ALA A 833 -17.81 -37.68 -0.88
CA ALA A 833 -16.43 -38.01 -0.50
C ALA A 833 -15.41 -37.34 -1.44
N HIS A 834 -15.71 -37.32 -2.75
CA HIS A 834 -14.92 -36.62 -3.75
C HIS A 834 -14.88 -35.11 -3.51
N ALA A 835 -16.02 -34.49 -3.21
CA ALA A 835 -16.10 -33.07 -2.86
C ALA A 835 -15.23 -32.73 -1.65
N LYS A 836 -15.29 -33.54 -0.59
CA LYS A 836 -14.45 -33.37 0.62
C LYS A 836 -12.96 -33.41 0.27
N LYS A 837 -12.54 -34.37 -0.56
CA LYS A 837 -11.16 -34.48 -1.05
C LYS A 837 -10.75 -33.26 -1.88
N ALA A 838 -11.60 -32.81 -2.80
CA ALA A 838 -11.35 -31.62 -3.62
C ALA A 838 -11.22 -30.33 -2.79
N VAL A 839 -12.08 -30.14 -1.78
CA VAL A 839 -11.97 -29.02 -0.82
C VAL A 839 -10.65 -29.05 -0.07
N LYS A 840 -10.24 -30.23 0.41
CA LYS A 840 -8.97 -30.39 1.12
C LYS A 840 -7.76 -30.05 0.22
N ILE A 841 -7.77 -30.51 -1.03
CA ILE A 841 -6.75 -30.16 -2.03
C ILE A 841 -6.74 -28.65 -2.31
N ALA A 842 -7.92 -28.04 -2.49
CA ALA A 842 -8.04 -26.60 -2.69
C ALA A 842 -7.41 -25.82 -1.52
N ASN A 843 -7.75 -26.18 -0.28
CA ASN A 843 -7.23 -25.53 0.92
C ASN A 843 -5.70 -25.67 1.06
N MET A 844 -5.14 -26.85 0.80
CA MET A 844 -3.69 -27.05 0.79
C MET A 844 -2.99 -26.20 -0.28
N LEU A 845 -3.56 -26.10 -1.48
CA LEU A 845 -3.02 -25.28 -2.56
C LEU A 845 -3.14 -23.78 -2.28
N GLN A 846 -4.25 -23.32 -1.68
CA GLN A 846 -4.39 -21.92 -1.27
C GLN A 846 -3.39 -21.55 -0.16
N TYR A 847 -3.15 -22.45 0.80
CA TYR A 847 -2.10 -22.25 1.81
C TYR A 847 -0.70 -22.22 1.17
N LEU A 848 -0.45 -23.07 0.17
CA LEU A 848 0.79 -23.03 -0.60
C LEU A 848 0.95 -21.70 -1.35
N GLY A 849 -0.16 -21.11 -1.83
CA GLY A 849 -0.25 -19.73 -2.29
C GLY A 849 0.32 -18.74 -1.28
N ALA A 850 -0.18 -18.78 -0.04
CA ALA A 850 0.30 -17.91 1.03
C ALA A 850 1.80 -18.13 1.36
N ILE A 851 2.26 -19.38 1.35
CA ILE A 851 3.69 -19.68 1.51
C ILE A 851 4.50 -19.09 0.35
N ASN A 852 4.03 -19.23 -0.90
CA ASN A 852 4.73 -18.71 -2.07
C ASN A 852 4.82 -17.20 -2.10
N GLU A 853 3.71 -16.52 -1.79
CA GLU A 853 3.72 -15.06 -1.70
C GLU A 853 4.60 -14.57 -0.55
N SER A 854 4.64 -15.27 0.59
CA SER A 854 5.62 -14.97 1.65
C SER A 854 7.06 -15.27 1.22
N GLN A 855 7.29 -16.38 0.51
CA GLN A 855 8.62 -16.78 0.05
C GLN A 855 9.19 -15.78 -0.95
N PHE A 856 8.34 -15.25 -1.83
CA PHE A 856 8.69 -14.17 -2.72
C PHE A 856 9.22 -12.93 -1.98
N ARG A 857 8.63 -12.56 -0.83
CA ARG A 857 9.14 -11.44 -0.02
C ARG A 857 10.35 -11.81 0.85
N ASN A 858 10.53 -13.09 1.21
CA ASN A 858 11.79 -13.56 1.80
C ASN A 858 12.94 -13.41 0.79
N LEU A 859 12.72 -13.80 -0.47
CA LEU A 859 13.69 -13.64 -1.56
C LEU A 859 14.09 -12.17 -1.76
N ARG A 860 13.15 -11.22 -1.64
CA ARG A 860 13.44 -9.79 -1.77
C ARG A 860 14.53 -9.29 -0.83
N LEU A 861 14.53 -9.72 0.44
CA LEU A 861 15.56 -9.30 1.40
C LEU A 861 16.95 -9.75 0.95
N ALA A 862 17.10 -11.03 0.59
CA ALA A 862 18.37 -11.60 0.19
C ALA A 862 18.84 -11.08 -1.17
N ILE A 863 17.94 -11.00 -2.15
CA ILE A 863 18.27 -10.65 -3.53
C ILE A 863 18.57 -9.17 -3.68
N ASP A 864 17.77 -8.27 -3.12
CA ASP A 864 18.00 -6.83 -3.26
C ASP A 864 19.33 -6.42 -2.63
N THR A 865 19.63 -6.92 -1.43
CA THR A 865 20.92 -6.69 -0.74
C THR A 865 22.09 -7.34 -1.47
N SER A 866 21.92 -8.56 -1.98
CA SER A 866 22.94 -9.26 -2.76
C SER A 866 23.29 -8.53 -4.06
N ILE A 867 22.30 -8.05 -4.83
CA ILE A 867 22.53 -7.30 -6.08
C ILE A 867 23.17 -5.94 -5.78
N ASN A 868 22.71 -5.27 -4.72
CA ASN A 868 23.01 -3.85 -4.51
C ASN A 868 24.09 -3.56 -3.48
N TYR A 869 24.63 -4.54 -2.76
CA TYR A 869 25.61 -4.25 -1.70
C TYR A 869 26.66 -5.38 -1.56
N PRO A 870 27.91 -5.06 -1.15
CA PRO A 870 28.96 -6.05 -0.92
C PRO A 870 28.76 -6.82 0.41
N VAL A 871 27.65 -7.53 0.54
CA VAL A 871 27.38 -8.44 1.66
C VAL A 871 28.29 -9.66 1.63
N GLN A 872 28.50 -10.30 2.77
CA GLN A 872 29.15 -11.60 2.91
C GLN A 872 28.18 -12.70 2.42
N GLY A 873 28.07 -12.83 1.11
CA GLY A 873 27.16 -13.77 0.46
C GLY A 873 27.55 -15.24 0.62
N LYS A 874 26.61 -16.13 0.27
CA LYS A 874 26.80 -17.59 0.20
C LYS A 874 27.16 -18.00 -1.23
N GLU A 875 27.60 -19.25 -1.40
CA GLU A 875 28.01 -19.79 -2.71
C GLU A 875 26.88 -19.71 -3.75
N ASP A 876 25.65 -20.01 -3.35
CA ASP A 876 24.47 -20.00 -4.22
C ASP A 876 23.81 -18.61 -4.35
N LEU A 877 24.26 -17.61 -3.59
CA LEU A 877 23.85 -16.21 -3.72
C LEU A 877 24.97 -15.28 -3.21
N PRO A 878 25.99 -14.95 -4.04
CA PRO A 878 27.12 -14.14 -3.61
C PRO A 878 26.73 -12.67 -3.35
N GLY A 879 27.55 -11.93 -2.60
CA GLY A 879 27.45 -10.47 -2.58
C GLY A 879 27.89 -9.88 -3.93
N GLY A 880 27.18 -8.86 -4.41
CA GLY A 880 27.38 -8.34 -5.77
C GLY A 880 26.85 -9.24 -6.87
N ALA A 881 25.84 -10.06 -6.59
CA ALA A 881 25.32 -11.04 -7.55
C ALA A 881 24.87 -10.37 -8.86
N SER A 882 25.17 -11.05 -9.96
CA SER A 882 24.61 -10.74 -11.26
C SER A 882 23.10 -11.03 -11.30
N LEU A 883 22.40 -10.47 -12.30
CA LEU A 883 20.98 -10.77 -12.51
C LEU A 883 20.76 -12.27 -12.76
N ALA A 884 21.65 -12.92 -13.51
CA ALA A 884 21.58 -14.36 -13.77
C ALA A 884 21.67 -15.19 -12.47
N GLN A 885 22.61 -14.89 -11.58
CA GLN A 885 22.76 -15.57 -10.29
C GLN A 885 21.55 -15.36 -9.38
N ALA A 886 21.07 -14.11 -9.28
CA ALA A 886 19.87 -13.78 -8.51
C ALA A 886 18.64 -14.59 -8.99
N ARG A 887 18.45 -14.69 -10.31
CA ARG A 887 17.34 -15.46 -10.89
C ARG A 887 17.46 -16.95 -10.63
N GLN A 888 18.66 -17.51 -10.78
CA GLN A 888 18.90 -18.92 -10.49
C GLN A 888 18.56 -19.23 -9.04
N PHE A 889 18.97 -18.38 -8.10
CA PHE A 889 18.60 -18.53 -6.69
C PHE A 889 17.07 -18.47 -6.48
N MET A 890 16.36 -17.59 -7.18
CA MET A 890 14.89 -17.52 -7.10
C MET A 890 14.22 -18.80 -7.64
N LEU A 891 14.70 -19.33 -8.77
CA LEU A 891 14.20 -20.58 -9.38
C LEU A 891 14.42 -21.79 -8.45
N ASP A 892 15.60 -21.89 -7.84
CA ASP A 892 15.95 -23.02 -6.98
C ASP A 892 15.20 -23.05 -5.63
N ASN A 893 14.51 -21.96 -5.28
CA ASN A 893 13.92 -21.79 -3.95
C ASN A 893 12.46 -21.28 -3.95
N SER A 894 11.78 -21.15 -5.08
CA SER A 894 10.37 -20.71 -5.12
C SER A 894 9.59 -21.33 -6.28
N ALA A 895 8.26 -21.17 -6.25
CA ALA A 895 7.37 -21.56 -7.34
C ALA A 895 6.94 -20.36 -8.20
N MET A 896 7.71 -19.28 -8.21
CA MET A 896 7.44 -18.12 -9.07
C MET A 896 7.64 -18.47 -10.55
N SER A 897 6.88 -17.81 -11.43
CA SER A 897 7.07 -17.95 -12.87
C SER A 897 8.37 -17.26 -13.33
N ILE A 898 8.92 -17.75 -14.44
CA ILE A 898 10.13 -17.20 -15.05
C ILE A 898 9.95 -15.72 -15.39
N ASP A 899 8.82 -15.37 -16.00
CA ASP A 899 8.49 -13.98 -16.34
C ASP A 899 8.49 -13.06 -15.12
N GLN A 900 7.92 -13.52 -14.00
CA GLN A 900 7.89 -12.77 -12.76
C GLN A 900 9.30 -12.58 -12.18
N ILE A 901 10.13 -13.64 -12.17
CA ILE A 901 11.53 -13.59 -11.71
C ILE A 901 12.35 -12.60 -12.55
N VAL A 902 12.16 -12.58 -13.87
CA VAL A 902 12.86 -11.68 -14.80
C VAL A 902 12.46 -10.22 -14.57
N VAL A 903 11.17 -9.93 -14.40
CA VAL A 903 10.67 -8.58 -14.11
C VAL A 903 11.17 -8.08 -12.75
N GLU A 904 11.10 -8.92 -11.72
CA GLU A 904 11.41 -8.52 -10.35
C GLU A 904 12.91 -8.32 -10.12
N THR A 905 13.78 -9.17 -10.68
CA THR A 905 15.24 -8.97 -10.56
C THR A 905 15.71 -7.68 -11.26
N ARG A 906 15.11 -7.31 -12.40
CA ARG A 906 15.35 -6.01 -13.03
C ARG A 906 14.89 -4.86 -12.13
N ARG A 907 13.69 -4.98 -11.54
CA ARG A 907 13.16 -4.00 -10.59
C ARG A 907 14.12 -3.78 -9.43
N TYR A 908 14.62 -4.83 -8.79
CA TYR A 908 15.52 -4.70 -7.63
C TYR A 908 16.85 -4.03 -7.99
N ASN A 909 17.28 -4.11 -9.25
CA ASN A 909 18.48 -3.43 -9.73
C ASN A 909 18.25 -1.93 -9.99
N VAL A 910 17.11 -1.53 -10.56
CA VAL A 910 16.84 -0.10 -10.86
C VAL A 910 16.16 0.65 -9.72
N TYR A 911 15.44 -0.06 -8.86
CA TYR A 911 14.66 0.49 -7.74
C TYR A 911 15.16 -0.09 -6.41
N PRO A 912 16.42 0.22 -6.03
CA PRO A 912 17.13 -0.43 -4.93
C PRO A 912 16.47 -0.19 -3.57
N ALA A 913 16.61 -1.16 -2.67
CA ALA A 913 16.13 -1.17 -1.29
C ALA A 913 14.60 -1.12 -1.09
N GLN A 914 13.83 -0.69 -2.09
CA GLN A 914 12.36 -0.64 -2.00
C GLN A 914 11.76 -2.01 -1.69
N ALA A 915 12.35 -3.07 -2.25
CA ALA A 915 11.92 -4.45 -2.04
C ALA A 915 12.09 -4.93 -0.58
N LEU A 916 12.92 -4.24 0.21
CA LEU A 916 13.18 -4.57 1.61
C LEU A 916 12.03 -4.17 2.54
N ALA A 917 11.31 -3.11 2.18
CA ALA A 917 10.27 -2.50 2.98
C ALA A 917 9.15 -3.48 3.40
N TYR A 918 8.82 -4.41 2.52
CA TYR A 918 7.73 -5.39 2.69
C TYR A 918 7.94 -6.23 3.95
N LEU A 919 9.00 -7.04 3.94
CA LEU A 919 9.24 -8.02 4.99
C LEU A 919 9.73 -7.33 6.28
N SER A 920 10.59 -6.31 6.17
CA SER A 920 11.01 -5.54 7.34
C SER A 920 9.83 -4.87 8.03
N GLY A 921 8.85 -4.38 7.26
CA GLY A 921 7.63 -3.77 7.78
C GLY A 921 6.70 -4.78 8.45
N ARG A 922 6.46 -5.92 7.79
CA ARG A 922 5.65 -7.03 8.32
C ARG A 922 6.10 -7.42 9.72
N GLU A 923 7.41 -7.56 9.90
CA GLU A 923 7.99 -7.99 11.17
C GLU A 923 7.72 -7.01 12.30
N LYS A 924 7.64 -5.71 12.00
CA LYS A 924 7.32 -4.70 13.00
C LYS A 924 5.86 -4.72 13.40
N PHE A 925 4.97 -5.09 12.49
CA PHE A 925 3.59 -5.39 12.87
C PHE A 925 3.47 -6.69 13.70
N VAL A 926 4.29 -7.71 13.40
CA VAL A 926 4.36 -8.93 14.22
C VAL A 926 4.93 -8.62 15.61
N ASP A 927 5.97 -7.81 15.70
CA ASP A 927 6.55 -7.34 16.96
C ASP A 927 5.49 -6.58 17.78
N ALA A 928 4.74 -5.66 17.15
CA ALA A 928 3.64 -4.94 17.79
C ALA A 928 2.53 -5.88 18.31
N LEU A 929 2.14 -6.90 17.52
CA LEU A 929 1.18 -7.91 17.94
C LEU A 929 1.71 -8.70 19.16
N ASN A 930 2.95 -9.15 19.12
CA ASN A 930 3.55 -9.91 20.21
C ASN A 930 3.68 -9.06 21.48
N LEU A 931 4.03 -7.78 21.37
CA LEU A 931 4.05 -6.82 22.48
C LEU A 931 2.66 -6.70 23.12
N ALA A 932 1.61 -6.55 22.32
CA ALA A 932 0.23 -6.46 22.81
C ALA A 932 -0.23 -7.75 23.52
N ILE A 933 0.07 -8.92 22.94
CA ILE A 933 -0.22 -10.24 23.53
C ILE A 933 0.47 -10.37 24.89
N ASN A 934 1.77 -10.06 24.94
CA ASN A 934 2.58 -10.18 26.15
C ASN A 934 2.14 -9.21 27.24
N ALA A 935 1.83 -7.96 26.89
CA ALA A 935 1.37 -6.95 27.85
C ALA A 935 0.03 -7.33 28.50
N LYS A 936 -0.87 -7.96 27.74
CA LYS A 936 -2.13 -8.51 28.27
C LYS A 936 -1.96 -9.85 28.99
N GLN A 937 -0.76 -10.43 29.02
CA GLN A 937 -0.45 -11.75 29.61
C GLN A 937 -1.33 -12.87 29.04
N MET A 938 -1.58 -12.82 27.73
CA MET A 938 -2.41 -13.78 27.02
C MET A 938 -1.56 -14.73 26.17
N THR A 939 -2.08 -15.92 25.91
CA THR A 939 -1.62 -16.74 24.78
C THR A 939 -2.13 -16.16 23.46
N LYS A 940 -1.50 -16.52 22.33
CA LYS A 940 -2.00 -16.15 20.99
C LYS A 940 -3.46 -16.56 20.79
N LYS A 941 -3.83 -17.76 21.25
CA LYS A 941 -5.19 -18.28 21.19
C LYS A 941 -6.16 -17.39 21.99
N GLU A 942 -5.84 -17.07 23.24
CA GLU A 942 -6.69 -16.19 24.06
C GLU A 942 -6.82 -14.80 23.43
N PHE A 943 -5.74 -14.23 22.91
CA PHE A 943 -5.80 -12.92 22.27
C PHE A 943 -6.73 -12.91 21.05
N PHE A 944 -6.65 -13.95 20.21
CA PHE A 944 -7.48 -14.06 19.01
C PHE A 944 -8.91 -14.55 19.25
N GLU A 945 -9.17 -15.33 20.29
CA GLU A 945 -10.50 -15.94 20.51
C GLU A 945 -11.29 -15.31 21.68
N SER A 946 -10.62 -14.70 22.65
CA SER A 946 -11.27 -14.19 23.87
C SER A 946 -11.34 -12.67 23.86
N SER A 947 -12.55 -12.13 23.68
CA SER A 947 -13.02 -10.76 24.00
C SER A 947 -14.12 -10.32 23.04
N THR A 948 -14.96 -9.40 23.50
CA THR A 948 -15.84 -8.61 22.64
C THR A 948 -15.43 -7.14 22.66
N PHE A 949 -15.42 -6.49 21.50
CA PHE A 949 -15.29 -5.04 21.35
C PHE A 949 -16.68 -4.40 21.34
N LYS A 950 -16.84 -3.26 22.00
CA LYS A 950 -18.11 -2.53 22.00
C LYS A 950 -18.04 -1.30 21.11
N GLU A 951 -18.79 -1.31 20.02
CA GLU A 951 -18.99 -0.13 19.17
C GLU A 951 -20.46 0.28 19.21
N ASN A 952 -20.74 1.53 19.62
CA ASN A 952 -22.11 2.07 19.73
C ASN A 952 -23.09 1.16 20.50
N GLY A 953 -22.59 0.42 21.51
CA GLY A 953 -23.39 -0.50 22.31
C GLY A 953 -23.57 -1.91 21.73
N VAL A 954 -23.00 -2.21 20.55
CA VAL A 954 -23.01 -3.54 19.92
C VAL A 954 -21.73 -4.29 20.28
N GLU A 955 -21.86 -5.55 20.70
CA GLU A 955 -20.70 -6.43 20.97
C GLU A 955 -20.23 -7.13 19.70
N ILE A 956 -18.94 -6.98 19.41
CA ILE A 956 -18.26 -7.50 18.22
C ILE A 956 -17.19 -8.51 18.68
N PRO A 957 -17.08 -9.70 18.07
CA PRO A 957 -16.02 -10.66 18.39
C PRO A 957 -14.60 -10.09 18.19
N PHE A 958 -13.59 -10.79 18.73
CA PHE A 958 -12.16 -10.49 18.50
C PHE A 958 -11.68 -9.16 19.10
N GLY A 959 -12.22 -8.78 20.27
CA GLY A 959 -12.05 -7.42 20.79
C GLY A 959 -10.61 -6.93 20.97
N ASN A 960 -9.67 -7.79 21.36
CA ASN A 960 -8.25 -7.44 21.46
C ASN A 960 -7.61 -7.18 20.08
N VAL A 961 -8.01 -7.93 19.06
CA VAL A 961 -7.54 -7.73 17.67
C VAL A 961 -8.07 -6.40 17.14
N VAL A 962 -9.36 -6.14 17.36
CA VAL A 962 -10.01 -4.88 16.97
C VAL A 962 -9.34 -3.68 17.63
N GLU A 963 -9.06 -3.75 18.93
CA GLU A 963 -8.36 -2.70 19.68
C GLU A 963 -6.97 -2.43 19.10
N LEU A 964 -6.21 -3.49 18.81
CA LEU A 964 -4.88 -3.35 18.21
C LEU A 964 -4.96 -2.78 16.78
N PHE A 965 -5.90 -3.25 15.96
CA PHE A 965 -6.05 -2.76 14.59
C PHE A 965 -6.44 -1.28 14.56
N ASP A 966 -7.38 -0.84 15.42
CA ASP A 966 -7.73 0.58 15.54
C ASP A 966 -6.51 1.42 15.91
N LEU A 967 -5.73 0.99 16.91
CA LEU A 967 -4.51 1.66 17.34
C LEU A 967 -3.51 1.84 16.18
N LEU A 968 -3.30 0.78 15.40
CA LEU A 968 -2.30 0.74 14.34
C LEU A 968 -2.72 1.50 13.08
N LEU A 969 -4.02 1.52 12.75
CA LEU A 969 -4.53 2.02 11.46
C LEU A 969 -4.94 3.49 11.47
N ARG A 970 -5.50 4.00 12.56
CA ARG A 970 -6.16 5.32 12.57
C ARG A 970 -5.24 6.53 12.38
N ASN A 971 -3.93 6.35 12.53
CA ASN A 971 -2.93 7.40 12.29
C ASN A 971 -2.32 7.36 10.88
N GLY A 972 -2.71 6.39 10.04
CA GLY A 972 -2.23 6.25 8.67
C GLY A 972 -0.80 5.72 8.56
N ALA A 973 -0.16 5.93 7.39
CA ALA A 973 1.12 5.32 7.02
C ALA A 973 2.34 6.00 7.66
N ILE A 974 2.53 5.76 8.95
CA ILE A 974 3.63 6.26 9.80
C ILE A 974 4.90 5.39 9.69
N PRO A 975 6.08 5.85 10.14
CA PRO A 975 7.26 4.98 10.23
C PRO A 975 6.97 3.74 11.08
N THR A 976 7.49 2.57 10.70
CA THR A 976 7.28 1.35 11.51
C THR A 976 8.01 1.42 12.85
N ASP A 977 9.05 2.25 13.00
CA ASP A 977 9.65 2.59 14.31
C ASP A 977 8.62 3.23 15.24
N THR A 978 7.83 4.17 14.72
CA THR A 978 6.74 4.80 15.47
C THR A 978 5.63 3.81 15.79
N VAL A 979 5.38 2.79 14.95
CA VAL A 979 4.43 1.71 15.26
C VAL A 979 4.83 0.98 16.54
N ILE A 980 6.10 0.59 16.69
CA ILE A 980 6.59 -0.09 17.91
C ILE A 980 6.45 0.81 19.13
N LYS A 981 6.95 2.06 19.04
CA LYS A 981 6.86 3.03 20.14
C LYS A 981 5.41 3.32 20.55
N LEU A 982 4.50 3.37 19.59
CA LEU A 982 3.07 3.52 19.84
C LEU A 982 2.54 2.33 20.63
N THR A 983 2.86 1.11 20.22
CA THR A 983 2.44 -0.10 20.93
C THR A 983 3.00 -0.11 22.35
N GLU A 984 4.28 0.17 22.54
CA GLU A 984 4.91 0.25 23.87
C GLU A 984 4.17 1.25 24.76
N LYS A 985 3.91 2.47 24.25
CA LYS A 985 3.18 3.50 24.99
C LYS A 985 1.75 3.08 25.30
N ALA A 986 1.03 2.52 24.33
CA ALA A 986 -0.38 2.16 24.49
C ALA A 986 -0.61 1.05 25.52
N TYR A 987 0.38 0.19 25.72
CA TYR A 987 0.35 -0.93 26.65
C TYR A 987 1.24 -0.71 27.89
N ASP A 988 1.71 0.51 28.13
CA ASP A 988 2.58 0.88 29.26
C ASP A 988 3.83 -0.02 29.42
N ILE A 989 4.42 -0.43 28.29
CA ILE A 989 5.65 -1.23 28.22
C ILE A 989 6.86 -0.30 28.37
N LYS A 990 7.81 -0.68 29.24
CA LYS A 990 8.98 0.14 29.62
C LYS A 990 10.24 -0.23 28.87
#